data_AF-A0A0F7NH99-F1
#
_entry.id   AF-A0A0F7NH99-F1
#
_cell.length_a   1.000
_cell.length_b   1.000
_cell.length_c   1.000
_cell.angle_alpha   90.00
_cell.angle_beta   90.00
_cell.angle_gamma   90.00
#
_symmetry.space_group_name_H-M   'P 1'
#
loop_
_entity.id
_entity.type
_entity.pdbx_description
1 polymer ?
#
loop_
_entity_poly.entity_id
_entity_poly.type
_entity_poly.pdbx_seq_one_letter_code
_entity_poly.pdbx_strand_id
1 'polypeptide(L)'
;MLVTGEPGIGKTSLVTAAVAEARRRGTLVLGGSCWASDSAPGYWPWVQVVRGLRRGVPAEEWAAAREAAGSGLDVLLGEEPAAGGRLEHGAPAERVRDDRGPHHEHDRDGAHDRAGAHDRDGAHDRSAAHPHDAARHHDAARGTDPAVVTGPPAGPGTDPAAAGTYADSFHLADAVTTALVAVSHHRPVIVVLDDLHWADPASLRLLEFAAQHTWFERLLLIGTYRDAEVDTPGHPLREQIAPLVAKATTLTLTGLDRAGTARLMARTAGRDPDEALAAEVHRRTGGNPFFIEQTARLWAGGASAEAVAPGVRDALQRRLQLLPAPVAELLVAAAVLGREFHRQVLAAAVGRPPGYVDRLLETAVAARLVVGRGAGLFAFAHDLVRETLYEDLDPAEARRRHAAVVRALDASPALSEKVFPADRARHAWEAGDELPAEQAVGLLRDAGQDAGSRLAFEEVVSHLRRAYERSAAASPRCRVLTALDLGGALLHAGKTADAWPLFEGAVRTAREQDDPEMLARVALGVFSAEGYCATIPQDQAEANRLLLREAHRALARSSHPASAGPDEDELTAGQMAAELSITLSVSARRGQDDEELGFGLWTRHNAIWGLGTAAERVALTEELITLAERAGNPAGRHMAVAMRWVALLELGDPRFAPTYRGYVEAAERSDVPSIRHTLVIDQSLVEALRGDFDAAERHIAQVVEMGRDTEHEHWIEMLDHHWWTIRMLQGRYAEAAEAAGRLTVAGHGFPAGLQALAELRRGDPEPALRLVAEGPPTDEQQNRGFFPLWLRLQAETAAATRDPELAASVRDALSPYRGQWLVAVYGWDVSGPVDYWLALVDAAEGRWAPAAAGFRAARRSADLMQARPWSVLARHGLAGVLREQGDPAAERLARETAAEAARLGMRLEAERPRTPPAEPAAEPPPPAAEFRYDGRVWTLTYAGRTVHLPDAKGLRDLHTLLSAPGTDLPAVRLLNPEGGEELAAAHRLGGDPVLDAEAKSRYRRRLELLDEEIDHATATGDDTRAAAYDRERAALLDELRAAAGLAGRTRRLGDEAERARKAVGARIRDALRKIAKDHPALAEHLKQSLSTGTTCTYHPQNPPPIWRL
;
A
#
# COMPACT_ATOMS: atom_id res chain seq x y z
N MET A 1 -8.29 37.95 13.32
CA MET A 1 -8.01 36.55 12.92
C MET A 1 -6.63 36.51 12.27
N LEU A 2 -5.85 35.45 12.50
CA LEU A 2 -4.58 35.22 11.82
C LEU A 2 -4.61 33.88 11.08
N VAL A 3 -3.94 33.79 9.92
CA VAL A 3 -3.82 32.56 9.12
C VAL A 3 -2.34 32.19 8.96
N THR A 4 -1.97 30.98 9.40
CA THR A 4 -0.56 30.52 9.51
C THR A 4 -0.30 29.24 8.70
N GLY A 5 0.95 28.78 8.69
CA GLY A 5 1.40 27.55 8.03
C GLY A 5 2.53 27.80 7.03
N GLU A 6 3.02 26.71 6.42
CA GLU A 6 4.20 26.71 5.55
C GLU A 6 4.11 27.61 4.29
N PRO A 7 5.24 27.93 3.64
CA PRO A 7 5.25 28.36 2.24
C PRO A 7 4.45 27.38 1.35
N GLY A 8 3.71 27.91 0.38
CA GLY A 8 2.89 27.11 -0.55
C GLY A 8 1.57 26.56 0.00
N ILE A 9 1.31 26.63 1.31
CA ILE A 9 0.17 25.97 1.98
C ILE A 9 -1.23 26.54 1.66
N GLY A 10 -1.34 27.59 0.82
CA GLY A 10 -2.62 28.13 0.34
C GLY A 10 -3.25 29.26 1.18
N LYS A 11 -2.51 29.91 2.10
CA LYS A 11 -2.99 31.02 2.96
C LYS A 11 -3.74 32.12 2.18
N THR A 12 -3.07 32.79 1.25
CA THR A 12 -3.66 33.83 0.39
C THR A 12 -4.87 33.32 -0.39
N SER A 13 -4.84 32.08 -0.88
CA SER A 13 -5.94 31.48 -1.65
C SER A 13 -7.21 31.30 -0.81
N LEU A 14 -7.07 30.83 0.44
CA LEU A 14 -8.18 30.71 1.38
C LEU A 14 -8.79 32.08 1.72
N VAL A 15 -7.93 33.04 2.07
CA VAL A 15 -8.39 34.39 2.44
C VAL A 15 -9.05 35.11 1.26
N THR A 16 -8.48 34.99 0.05
CA THR A 16 -9.10 35.52 -1.18
C THR A 16 -10.49 34.93 -1.44
N ALA A 17 -10.66 33.62 -1.23
CA ALA A 17 -11.98 32.98 -1.39
C ALA A 17 -13.00 33.47 -0.34
N ALA A 18 -12.57 33.63 0.92
CA ALA A 18 -13.42 34.15 2.00
C ALA A 18 -13.82 35.62 1.76
N VAL A 19 -12.89 36.46 1.29
CA VAL A 19 -13.13 37.86 0.88
C VAL A 19 -14.15 37.94 -0.25
N ALA A 20 -14.04 37.09 -1.26
CA ALA A 20 -14.98 37.06 -2.39
C ALA A 20 -16.41 36.68 -1.94
N GLU A 21 -16.55 35.78 -0.97
CA GLU A 21 -17.85 35.44 -0.38
C GLU A 21 -18.41 36.57 0.51
N ALA A 22 -17.56 37.25 1.29
CA ALA A 22 -18.00 38.37 2.10
C ALA A 22 -18.52 39.54 1.23
N ARG A 23 -17.82 39.88 0.13
CA ARG A 23 -18.29 40.89 -0.83
C ARG A 23 -19.65 40.54 -1.44
N ARG A 24 -19.91 39.26 -1.75
CA ARG A 24 -21.24 38.79 -2.22
C ARG A 24 -22.36 38.99 -1.19
N ARG A 25 -22.04 39.11 0.10
CA ARG A 25 -22.99 39.32 1.20
C ARG A 25 -23.15 40.80 1.59
N GLY A 26 -22.62 41.74 0.80
CA GLY A 26 -22.73 43.18 1.05
C GLY A 26 -21.71 43.73 2.07
N THR A 27 -20.76 42.91 2.52
CA THR A 27 -19.65 43.36 3.38
C THR A 27 -18.67 44.21 2.57
N LEU A 28 -18.30 45.39 3.08
CA LEU A 28 -17.18 46.17 2.54
C LEU A 28 -15.89 45.42 2.83
N VAL A 29 -15.08 45.10 1.82
CA VAL A 29 -13.81 44.40 2.04
C VAL A 29 -12.63 45.18 1.45
N LEU A 30 -11.79 45.64 2.36
CA LEU A 30 -10.57 46.40 2.16
C LEU A 30 -9.37 45.46 2.24
N GLY A 31 -8.28 45.80 1.56
CA GLY A 31 -7.08 44.97 1.53
C GLY A 31 -5.81 45.78 1.39
N GLY A 32 -4.73 45.29 1.99
CA GLY A 32 -3.38 45.78 1.79
C GLY A 32 -2.39 44.62 1.76
N SER A 33 -1.40 44.68 0.88
CA SER A 33 -0.29 43.72 0.86
C SER A 33 0.96 44.36 1.47
N CYS A 34 1.64 43.62 2.35
CA CYS A 34 2.98 43.97 2.83
C CYS A 34 4.01 43.67 1.72
N TRP A 35 5.17 44.35 1.73
CA TRP A 35 6.17 44.16 0.67
C TRP A 35 7.61 44.19 1.19
N ALA A 36 8.46 43.43 0.50
CA ALA A 36 9.81 43.07 0.87
C ALA A 36 10.85 44.07 0.32
N SER A 37 10.91 45.30 0.82
CA SER A 37 12.01 46.22 0.49
C SER A 37 12.23 47.35 1.51
N ASP A 38 13.47 47.86 1.53
CA ASP A 38 13.85 49.12 2.20
C ASP A 38 13.29 50.38 1.50
N SER A 39 12.41 50.21 0.50
CA SER A 39 11.76 51.27 -0.28
C SER A 39 10.23 51.23 -0.21
N ALA A 40 9.65 50.35 0.60
CA ALA A 40 8.23 50.35 0.90
C ALA A 40 7.88 51.58 1.75
N PRO A 41 6.82 52.36 1.41
CA PRO A 41 6.39 53.47 2.24
C PRO A 41 5.96 53.02 3.64
N GLY A 42 6.23 53.84 4.67
CA GLY A 42 5.70 53.58 6.01
C GLY A 42 4.17 53.49 5.98
N TYR A 43 3.60 52.53 6.72
CA TYR A 43 2.16 52.26 6.73
C TYR A 43 1.53 51.86 5.37
N TRP A 44 2.33 51.41 4.39
CA TRP A 44 1.86 51.01 3.05
C TRP A 44 0.61 50.10 2.99
N PRO A 45 0.45 49.03 3.82
CA PRO A 45 -0.80 48.27 3.86
C PRO A 45 -2.01 49.11 4.27
N TRP A 46 -1.84 50.08 5.16
CA TRP A 46 -2.91 50.95 5.65
C TRP A 46 -3.25 52.10 4.68
N VAL A 47 -2.28 52.60 3.92
CA VAL A 47 -2.52 53.51 2.77
C VAL A 47 -3.48 52.86 1.77
N GLN A 48 -3.28 51.57 1.45
CA GLN A 48 -4.16 50.81 0.57
C GLN A 48 -5.58 50.68 1.16
N VAL A 49 -5.69 50.39 2.46
CA VAL A 49 -6.97 50.26 3.18
C VAL A 49 -7.75 51.58 3.21
N VAL A 50 -7.13 52.72 3.53
CA VAL A 50 -7.80 54.03 3.59
C VAL A 50 -8.22 54.53 2.20
N ARG A 51 -7.37 54.33 1.16
CA ARG A 51 -7.73 54.61 -0.24
C ARG A 51 -8.80 53.65 -0.79
N GLY A 52 -8.96 52.47 -0.18
CA GLY A 52 -10.09 51.58 -0.41
C GLY A 52 -11.36 52.04 0.30
N LEU A 53 -11.24 52.54 1.54
CA LEU A 53 -12.36 53.05 2.34
C LEU A 53 -13.04 54.24 1.66
N ARG A 54 -12.26 55.25 1.23
CA ARG A 54 -12.72 56.44 0.50
C ARG A 54 -13.55 56.13 -0.75
N ARG A 55 -13.26 55.02 -1.44
CA ARG A 55 -13.94 54.61 -2.68
C ARG A 55 -15.03 53.56 -2.46
N GLY A 56 -15.02 52.88 -1.32
CA GLY A 56 -15.95 51.78 -1.00
C GLY A 56 -17.24 52.20 -0.29
N VAL A 57 -17.41 53.49 0.03
CA VAL A 57 -18.56 54.02 0.78
C VAL A 57 -19.13 55.28 0.11
N PRO A 58 -20.42 55.60 0.31
CA PRO A 58 -21.02 56.87 -0.11
C PRO A 58 -20.26 58.09 0.42
N ALA A 59 -20.31 59.20 -0.32
CA ALA A 59 -19.63 60.44 0.07
C ALA A 59 -20.01 60.95 1.47
N GLU A 60 -21.26 60.72 1.91
CA GLU A 60 -21.72 61.05 3.27
C GLU A 60 -21.09 60.15 4.34
N GLU A 61 -20.99 58.84 4.11
CA GLU A 61 -20.31 57.90 5.01
C GLU A 61 -18.80 58.18 5.07
N TRP A 62 -18.18 58.56 3.94
CA TRP A 62 -16.77 58.97 3.90
C TRP A 62 -16.54 60.31 4.61
N ALA A 63 -17.43 61.29 4.42
CA ALA A 63 -17.34 62.58 5.10
C ALA A 63 -17.47 62.41 6.62
N ALA A 64 -18.46 61.65 7.09
CA ALA A 64 -18.63 61.33 8.51
C ALA A 64 -17.44 60.55 9.08
N ALA A 65 -16.88 59.58 8.32
CA ALA A 65 -15.69 58.84 8.74
C ALA A 65 -14.43 59.73 8.80
N ARG A 66 -14.26 60.68 7.87
CA ARG A 66 -13.15 61.64 7.86
C ARG A 66 -13.31 62.71 8.94
N GLU A 67 -14.53 63.17 9.21
CA GLU A 67 -14.81 64.10 10.32
C GLU A 67 -14.55 63.43 11.68
N ALA A 68 -15.02 62.20 11.88
CA ALA A 68 -14.76 61.44 13.10
C ALA A 68 -13.28 61.10 13.31
N ALA A 69 -12.53 60.83 12.23
CA ALA A 69 -11.10 60.53 12.28
C ALA A 69 -10.18 61.78 12.30
N GLY A 70 -10.73 62.98 12.07
CA GLY A 70 -9.96 64.21 11.94
C GLY A 70 -8.89 64.17 10.83
N SER A 71 -7.88 65.02 10.94
CA SER A 71 -6.80 65.16 9.96
C SER A 71 -5.79 64.00 9.95
N GLY A 72 -5.98 62.95 10.77
CA GLY A 72 -5.05 61.82 10.82
C GLY A 72 -5.06 60.97 9.54
N LEU A 73 -6.17 60.92 8.82
CA LEU A 73 -6.26 60.21 7.53
C LEU A 73 -5.49 60.92 6.41
N ASP A 74 -5.36 62.25 6.50
CA ASP A 74 -4.78 63.10 5.45
C ASP A 74 -3.31 62.70 5.17
N VAL A 75 -2.60 62.29 6.23
CA VAL A 75 -1.22 61.76 6.21
C VAL A 75 -1.08 60.50 5.35
N LEU A 76 -2.09 59.62 5.29
CA LEU A 76 -2.07 58.40 4.46
C LEU A 76 -2.60 58.63 3.04
N LEU A 77 -3.37 59.71 2.86
CA LEU A 77 -3.87 60.10 1.54
C LEU A 77 -2.82 60.90 0.76
N GLY A 78 -2.05 61.76 1.45
CA GLY A 78 -1.14 62.74 0.86
C GLY A 78 -1.80 64.11 0.63
N GLU A 79 -2.84 64.44 1.41
CA GLU A 79 -3.51 65.74 1.36
C GLU A 79 -2.95 66.65 2.48
N GLU A 80 -2.69 67.93 2.20
CA GLU A 80 -2.28 68.88 3.26
C GLU A 80 -3.48 69.26 4.15
N PRO A 81 -3.30 69.34 5.48
CA PRO A 81 -4.39 69.63 6.41
C PRO A 81 -4.93 71.05 6.24
N ALA A 82 -6.24 71.17 6.03
CA ALA A 82 -6.89 72.46 5.77
C ALA A 82 -6.83 73.40 6.99
N ALA A 83 -6.16 74.55 6.82
CA ALA A 83 -5.94 75.52 7.90
C ALA A 83 -7.25 76.22 8.36
N GLY A 84 -7.75 75.81 9.53
CA GLY A 84 -9.01 76.29 10.11
C GLY A 84 -8.99 77.75 10.62
N GLY A 85 -10.18 78.37 10.55
CA GLY A 85 -10.48 79.78 10.82
C GLY A 85 -9.75 80.51 11.97
N ARG A 86 -9.36 81.76 11.69
CA ARG A 86 -9.00 82.75 12.72
C ARG A 86 -10.26 83.41 13.26
N LEU A 87 -10.39 83.49 14.59
CA LEU A 87 -11.41 84.32 15.25
C LEU A 87 -11.04 85.81 15.20
N GLU A 88 -12.05 86.66 15.21
CA GLU A 88 -11.91 88.12 15.09
C GLU A 88 -11.30 88.76 16.35
N HIS A 89 -10.37 89.70 16.20
CA HIS A 89 -10.10 90.76 17.19
C HIS A 89 -9.31 91.93 16.55
N GLY A 90 -9.81 93.17 16.72
CA GLY A 90 -9.01 94.40 16.63
C GLY A 90 -8.64 94.95 15.24
N ALA A 91 -8.99 96.21 15.00
CA ALA A 91 -8.48 97.08 13.93
C ALA A 91 -8.11 98.45 14.53
N PRO A 92 -7.46 99.41 13.83
CA PRO A 92 -6.93 99.38 12.45
C PRO A 92 -5.49 99.95 12.29
N ALA A 93 -5.05 100.10 11.02
CA ALA A 93 -3.90 100.90 10.54
C ALA A 93 -2.48 100.32 10.76
N GLU A 94 -1.46 100.61 9.93
CA GLU A 94 -1.33 101.57 8.81
C GLU A 94 -1.05 100.92 7.42
N ARG A 95 -0.89 101.74 6.38
CA ARG A 95 -0.53 101.32 5.00
C ARG A 95 0.79 101.98 4.55
N VAL A 96 1.69 101.24 3.92
CA VAL A 96 2.66 101.75 2.93
C VAL A 96 2.80 100.71 1.78
N ARG A 97 3.13 101.15 0.56
CA ARG A 97 3.44 100.31 -0.62
C ARG A 97 4.95 99.98 -0.66
N ASP A 98 5.61 99.38 -1.65
CA ASP A 98 5.49 99.16 -3.13
C ASP A 98 6.36 97.89 -3.41
N ASP A 99 6.11 96.93 -4.32
CA ASP A 99 5.99 96.93 -5.80
C ASP A 99 7.17 96.12 -6.46
N ARG A 100 6.91 95.52 -7.64
CA ARG A 100 7.84 94.89 -8.64
C ARG A 100 8.46 93.49 -8.43
N GLY A 101 8.14 92.59 -9.37
CA GLY A 101 9.04 91.56 -9.95
C GLY A 101 9.44 91.98 -11.38
N PRO A 102 9.46 91.12 -12.43
CA PRO A 102 9.48 89.64 -12.49
C PRO A 102 10.50 89.12 -13.59
N HIS A 103 10.13 88.06 -14.36
CA HIS A 103 10.70 87.50 -15.64
C HIS A 103 11.29 86.06 -15.52
N HIS A 104 10.74 85.01 -16.17
CA HIS A 104 10.75 84.57 -17.59
C HIS A 104 12.02 83.77 -18.01
N GLU A 105 12.04 82.80 -18.95
CA GLU A 105 11.04 81.88 -19.58
C GLU A 105 11.75 80.95 -20.61
N HIS A 106 11.20 79.74 -20.92
CA HIS A 106 11.29 79.03 -22.24
C HIS A 106 12.68 78.59 -22.83
N ASP A 107 12.84 77.69 -23.83
CA ASP A 107 12.04 76.60 -24.47
C ASP A 107 12.93 75.69 -25.41
N ARG A 108 12.46 74.48 -25.82
CA ARG A 108 12.86 73.67 -27.03
C ARG A 108 14.35 73.26 -27.25
N ASP A 109 14.84 72.40 -28.19
CA ASP A 109 14.37 71.39 -29.19
C ASP A 109 15.59 70.43 -29.50
N GLY A 110 15.61 69.33 -30.31
CA GLY A 110 14.58 68.60 -31.07
C GLY A 110 15.11 67.56 -32.13
N ALA A 111 14.94 66.24 -31.87
CA ALA A 111 14.84 65.08 -32.81
C ALA A 111 16.05 64.45 -33.61
N HIS A 112 15.83 63.16 -33.98
CA HIS A 112 16.45 62.27 -35.04
C HIS A 112 17.90 61.73 -34.93
N ASP A 113 18.31 60.51 -35.33
CA ASP A 113 17.78 59.17 -35.72
C ASP A 113 19.03 58.33 -36.20
N ARG A 114 18.93 56.99 -36.30
CA ARG A 114 19.81 56.01 -37.02
C ARG A 114 21.28 55.72 -36.60
N ALA A 115 21.41 54.58 -35.91
CA ALA A 115 22.03 53.32 -36.36
C ALA A 115 23.37 53.28 -37.16
N GLY A 116 24.31 52.45 -36.68
CA GLY A 116 25.45 51.91 -37.42
C GLY A 116 26.32 51.00 -36.53
N ALA A 117 26.75 49.84 -37.03
CA ALA A 117 27.57 48.88 -36.28
C ALA A 117 28.90 48.58 -37.00
N HIS A 118 29.97 48.28 -36.25
CA HIS A 118 30.75 47.03 -36.32
C HIS A 118 32.05 47.05 -35.49
N ASP A 119 32.51 45.85 -35.08
CA ASP A 119 33.90 45.31 -35.06
C ASP A 119 35.09 46.26 -34.72
N ARG A 120 36.10 45.90 -33.90
CA ARG A 120 36.65 44.57 -33.54
C ARG A 120 37.83 44.72 -32.53
N ASP A 121 38.27 43.57 -31.99
CA ASP A 121 39.64 43.12 -31.63
C ASP A 121 40.68 44.06 -30.96
N GLY A 122 41.38 43.54 -29.94
CA GLY A 122 42.54 44.21 -29.34
C GLY A 122 43.06 43.64 -28.02
N ALA A 123 43.33 42.33 -27.93
CA ALA A 123 43.92 41.73 -26.73
C ALA A 123 45.45 41.90 -26.66
N HIS A 124 46.04 42.01 -25.46
CA HIS A 124 47.31 41.34 -25.06
C HIS A 124 47.70 41.59 -23.58
N ASP A 125 47.37 40.62 -22.72
CA ASP A 125 48.28 39.75 -21.92
C ASP A 125 49.57 40.31 -21.22
N ARG A 126 49.89 39.72 -20.05
CA ARG A 126 51.14 39.73 -19.22
C ARG A 126 51.34 40.92 -18.25
N SER A 127 51.51 40.77 -16.93
CA SER A 127 52.35 39.88 -16.06
C SER A 127 53.78 40.45 -15.84
N ALA A 128 54.38 40.53 -14.64
CA ALA A 128 53.92 40.35 -13.24
C ALA A 128 55.02 40.84 -12.23
N ALA A 129 54.84 40.57 -10.92
CA ALA A 129 55.84 40.45 -9.84
C ALA A 129 56.28 41.69 -9.00
N HIS A 130 56.20 41.49 -7.67
CA HIS A 130 56.95 42.11 -6.55
C HIS A 130 58.34 41.39 -6.40
N PRO A 131 59.29 41.68 -5.45
CA PRO A 131 59.11 42.20 -4.05
C PRO A 131 60.25 43.07 -3.40
N HIS A 132 60.10 43.39 -2.10
CA HIS A 132 61.11 43.84 -1.10
C HIS A 132 61.74 45.26 -1.28
N ASP A 133 62.20 46.00 -0.23
CA ASP A 133 62.25 45.74 1.23
C ASP A 133 62.15 47.03 2.13
N ALA A 134 61.95 46.83 3.45
CA ALA A 134 62.30 47.60 4.68
C ALA A 134 62.73 49.11 4.68
N ALA A 135 62.62 49.91 5.78
CA ALA A 135 61.87 49.92 7.06
C ALA A 135 62.25 51.18 7.93
N ARG A 136 61.63 51.34 9.14
CA ARG A 136 62.05 52.16 10.34
C ARG A 136 61.71 53.67 10.34
N HIS A 137 61.40 54.35 11.47
CA HIS A 137 61.14 53.94 12.87
C HIS A 137 60.51 55.04 13.78
N HIS A 138 59.95 54.61 14.94
CA HIS A 138 59.84 55.30 16.26
C HIS A 138 58.87 56.50 16.42
N ASP A 139 58.33 56.81 17.62
CA ASP A 139 58.03 56.02 18.86
C ASP A 139 57.19 56.87 19.85
N ALA A 140 56.40 56.24 20.74
CA ALA A 140 56.04 56.67 22.12
C ALA A 140 54.84 55.85 22.67
N ALA A 141 54.82 55.52 23.97
CA ALA A 141 53.78 54.69 24.61
C ALA A 141 53.56 54.98 26.11
N ARG A 142 52.66 54.20 26.76
CA ARG A 142 52.17 54.23 28.17
C ARG A 142 51.02 55.23 28.41
N GLY A 143 49.95 54.93 29.18
CA GLY A 143 49.47 53.68 29.78
C GLY A 143 49.33 53.72 31.31
N THR A 144 48.10 53.57 31.86
CA THR A 144 47.80 53.32 33.29
C THR A 144 46.34 52.89 33.53
N ASP A 145 46.09 52.27 34.68
CA ASP A 145 44.83 51.71 35.26
C ASP A 145 45.10 51.58 36.80
N PRO A 146 44.16 51.35 37.76
CA PRO A 146 42.69 51.23 37.72
C PRO A 146 41.88 51.94 38.88
N ALA A 147 40.55 51.72 38.86
CA ALA A 147 39.66 51.42 40.03
C ALA A 147 38.99 52.49 40.96
N VAL A 148 37.70 52.19 41.28
CA VAL A 148 36.96 52.32 42.59
C VAL A 148 36.04 53.55 42.94
N VAL A 149 34.72 53.32 42.73
CA VAL A 149 33.56 53.44 43.69
C VAL A 149 32.71 54.74 43.88
N THR A 150 31.39 54.49 44.05
CA THR A 150 30.24 55.32 44.56
C THR A 150 29.58 56.43 43.70
N GLY A 151 28.26 56.29 43.49
CA GLY A 151 27.33 57.35 43.03
C GLY A 151 26.06 56.77 42.36
N PRO A 152 24.82 57.09 42.79
CA PRO A 152 23.59 56.49 42.26
C PRO A 152 23.02 57.23 41.01
N PRO A 153 22.17 56.57 40.19
CA PRO A 153 21.69 57.13 38.93
C PRO A 153 20.55 58.15 39.09
N ALA A 154 20.58 59.19 38.26
CA ALA A 154 19.41 60.00 37.92
C ALA A 154 18.84 59.53 36.56
N GLY A 155 17.52 59.59 36.40
CA GLY A 155 16.84 58.97 35.25
C GLY A 155 17.09 59.66 33.89
N PRO A 156 16.79 58.98 32.78
CA PRO A 156 16.83 59.60 31.45
C PRO A 156 15.83 60.76 31.40
N GLY A 157 16.32 61.96 31.09
CA GLY A 157 15.46 63.09 30.78
C GLY A 157 14.62 62.77 29.54
N THR A 158 13.32 63.04 29.60
CA THR A 158 12.40 62.83 28.47
C THR A 158 12.77 63.76 27.33
N ASP A 159 13.34 63.21 26.26
CA ASP A 159 13.64 63.94 25.02
C ASP A 159 12.31 64.39 24.37
N PRO A 160 12.05 65.71 24.23
CA PRO A 160 10.78 66.20 23.71
C PRO A 160 10.47 65.71 22.28
N ALA A 161 11.48 65.37 21.49
CA ALA A 161 11.31 64.85 20.13
C ALA A 161 10.69 63.43 20.10
N ALA A 162 10.93 62.60 21.13
CA ALA A 162 10.37 61.27 21.23
C ALA A 162 8.87 61.27 21.59
N ALA A 163 8.40 62.31 22.30
CA ALA A 163 6.98 62.45 22.64
C ALA A 163 6.11 62.74 21.40
N GLY A 164 6.59 63.58 20.48
CA GLY A 164 5.86 63.91 19.24
C GLY A 164 5.63 62.69 18.35
N THR A 165 6.67 61.91 18.09
CA THR A 165 6.56 60.72 17.20
C THR A 165 5.65 59.61 17.75
N TYR A 166 5.51 59.46 19.07
CA TYR A 166 4.51 58.57 19.65
C TYR A 166 3.09 59.16 19.61
N ALA A 167 2.93 60.48 19.78
CA ALA A 167 1.64 61.15 19.64
C ALA A 167 1.12 61.07 18.19
N ASP A 168 1.95 61.37 17.20
CA ASP A 168 1.58 61.30 15.77
C ASP A 168 1.21 59.87 15.36
N SER A 169 1.97 58.87 15.82
CA SER A 169 1.67 57.45 15.54
C SER A 169 0.38 56.98 16.23
N PHE A 170 0.10 57.47 17.45
CA PHE A 170 -1.17 57.21 18.14
C PHE A 170 -2.35 57.86 17.40
N HIS A 171 -2.27 59.16 17.08
CA HIS A 171 -3.33 59.89 16.36
C HIS A 171 -3.60 59.29 14.97
N LEU A 172 -2.57 58.79 14.29
CA LEU A 172 -2.71 58.06 13.02
C LEU A 172 -3.46 56.73 13.19
N ALA A 173 -3.11 55.94 14.21
CA ALA A 173 -3.77 54.67 14.50
C ALA A 173 -5.23 54.87 14.95
N ASP A 174 -5.48 55.89 15.76
CA ASP A 174 -6.79 56.31 16.24
C ASP A 174 -7.69 56.80 15.10
N ALA A 175 -7.16 57.64 14.20
CA ALA A 175 -7.87 58.11 13.01
C ALA A 175 -8.26 56.95 12.08
N VAL A 176 -7.32 56.06 11.73
CA VAL A 176 -7.59 54.88 10.88
C VAL A 176 -8.61 53.95 11.52
N THR A 177 -8.51 53.72 12.83
CA THR A 177 -9.45 52.87 13.57
C THR A 177 -10.83 53.50 13.61
N THR A 178 -10.92 54.78 13.96
CA THR A 178 -12.19 55.52 14.05
C THR A 178 -12.91 55.61 12.72
N ALA A 179 -12.19 55.82 11.60
CA ALA A 179 -12.76 55.79 10.26
C ALA A 179 -13.37 54.41 9.90
N LEU A 180 -12.70 53.31 10.28
CA LEU A 180 -13.19 51.95 10.08
C LEU A 180 -14.39 51.64 10.98
N VAL A 181 -14.39 52.10 12.24
CA VAL A 181 -15.50 51.95 13.18
C VAL A 181 -16.75 52.70 12.71
N ALA A 182 -16.60 53.98 12.32
CA ALA A 182 -17.70 54.80 11.83
C ALA A 182 -18.42 54.13 10.65
N VAL A 183 -17.68 53.64 9.65
CA VAL A 183 -18.26 52.89 8.52
C VAL A 183 -18.85 51.54 8.98
N SER A 184 -18.27 50.87 9.97
CA SER A 184 -18.80 49.59 10.49
C SER A 184 -20.20 49.73 11.10
N HIS A 185 -20.54 50.89 11.65
CA HIS A 185 -21.89 51.18 12.15
C HIS A 185 -22.96 51.18 11.03
N HIS A 186 -22.58 51.48 9.78
CA HIS A 186 -23.47 51.44 8.62
C HIS A 186 -23.48 50.05 7.96
N ARG A 187 -22.30 49.46 7.72
CA ARG A 187 -22.11 48.23 6.93
C ARG A 187 -21.04 47.34 7.54
N PRO A 188 -21.13 46.01 7.53
CA PRO A 188 -20.01 45.16 7.96
C PRO A 188 -18.75 45.42 7.12
N VAL A 189 -17.58 45.44 7.77
CA VAL A 189 -16.28 45.70 7.16
C VAL A 189 -15.32 44.55 7.43
N ILE A 190 -14.51 44.18 6.43
CA ILE A 190 -13.33 43.31 6.59
C ILE A 190 -12.11 44.07 6.10
N VAL A 191 -11.01 43.97 6.84
CA VAL A 191 -9.67 44.39 6.41
C VAL A 191 -8.79 43.15 6.31
N VAL A 192 -8.15 42.95 5.16
CA VAL A 192 -7.17 41.87 4.95
C VAL A 192 -5.78 42.44 4.75
N LEU A 193 -4.84 42.01 5.60
CA LEU A 193 -3.42 42.28 5.45
C LEU A 193 -2.67 40.98 5.11
N ASP A 194 -2.19 40.86 3.88
CA ASP A 194 -1.48 39.66 3.41
C ASP A 194 0.03 39.79 3.65
N ASP A 195 0.68 38.67 3.98
CA ASP A 195 2.12 38.51 4.18
C ASP A 195 2.76 39.38 5.29
N LEU A 196 2.11 39.49 6.46
CA LEU A 196 2.56 40.26 7.65
C LEU A 196 3.98 39.97 8.16
N HIS A 197 4.59 38.84 7.78
CA HIS A 197 6.02 38.57 8.01
C HIS A 197 6.98 39.54 7.29
N TRP A 198 6.48 40.34 6.33
CA TRP A 198 7.18 41.48 5.71
C TRP A 198 6.56 42.84 6.08
N ALA A 199 5.74 42.91 7.14
CA ALA A 199 5.20 44.17 7.61
C ALA A 199 6.26 45.00 8.34
N ASP A 200 6.22 46.33 8.19
CA ASP A 200 7.02 47.22 9.03
C ASP A 200 6.48 47.25 10.48
N PRO A 201 7.33 47.53 11.48
CA PRO A 201 6.91 47.57 12.89
C PRO A 201 5.79 48.56 13.23
N ALA A 202 5.62 49.64 12.47
CA ALA A 202 4.56 50.62 12.71
C ALA A 202 3.22 50.14 12.14
N SER A 203 3.21 49.50 10.97
CA SER A 203 2.02 48.80 10.43
C SER A 203 1.50 47.70 11.36
N LEU A 204 2.38 46.96 12.04
CA LEU A 204 1.98 45.95 13.03
C LEU A 204 1.45 46.57 14.33
N ARG A 205 2.03 47.68 14.81
CA ARG A 205 1.50 48.43 15.96
C ARG A 205 0.11 49.00 15.67
N LEU A 206 -0.12 49.51 14.46
CA LEU A 206 -1.44 49.98 14.01
C LEU A 206 -2.44 48.81 13.97
N LEU A 207 -2.02 47.64 13.44
CA LEU A 207 -2.85 46.43 13.47
C LEU A 207 -3.21 45.99 14.89
N GLU A 208 -2.27 46.06 15.85
CA GLU A 208 -2.57 45.73 17.25
C GLU A 208 -3.50 46.76 17.89
N PHE A 209 -3.27 48.06 17.64
CA PHE A 209 -4.12 49.13 18.14
C PHE A 209 -5.57 48.98 17.64
N ALA A 210 -5.76 48.80 16.32
CA ALA A 210 -7.08 48.59 15.73
C ALA A 210 -7.76 47.34 16.31
N ALA A 211 -7.03 46.22 16.40
CA ALA A 211 -7.55 44.96 16.95
C ALA A 211 -7.98 45.06 18.43
N GLN A 212 -7.39 45.96 19.21
CA GLN A 212 -7.78 46.18 20.61
C GLN A 212 -9.06 47.01 20.77
N HIS A 213 -9.28 48.00 19.88
CA HIS A 213 -10.36 48.98 20.06
C HIS A 213 -11.66 48.64 19.30
N THR A 214 -11.66 47.63 18.42
CA THR A 214 -12.81 47.33 17.54
C THR A 214 -13.61 46.09 17.96
N TRP A 215 -13.48 45.62 19.21
CA TRP A 215 -14.00 44.31 19.66
C TRP A 215 -15.53 44.14 19.56
N PHE A 216 -16.30 45.22 19.74
CA PHE A 216 -17.76 45.21 19.68
C PHE A 216 -18.33 45.64 18.33
N GLU A 217 -17.46 45.98 17.38
CA GLU A 217 -17.83 46.60 16.12
C GLU A 217 -18.01 45.58 14.99
N ARG A 218 -18.68 46.01 13.92
CA ARG A 218 -18.92 45.16 12.73
C ARG A 218 -17.70 45.09 11.81
N LEU A 219 -16.50 44.98 12.40
CA LEU A 219 -15.20 44.98 11.73
C LEU A 219 -14.45 43.67 12.02
N LEU A 220 -13.93 43.02 10.97
CA LEU A 220 -13.06 41.85 11.09
C LEU A 220 -11.70 42.11 10.43
N LEU A 221 -10.64 42.07 11.23
CA LEU A 221 -9.25 42.14 10.77
C LEU A 221 -8.71 40.73 10.51
N ILE A 222 -8.14 40.49 9.33
CA ILE A 222 -7.50 39.22 8.93
C ILE A 222 -6.05 39.49 8.53
N GLY A 223 -5.11 38.84 9.23
CA GLY A 223 -3.69 38.83 8.86
C GLY A 223 -3.25 37.46 8.35
N THR A 224 -2.33 37.39 7.40
CA THR A 224 -1.62 36.14 7.05
C THR A 224 -0.14 36.25 7.34
N TYR A 225 0.50 35.18 7.81
CA TYR A 225 1.95 35.14 8.00
C TYR A 225 2.52 33.72 7.93
N ARG A 226 3.85 33.63 7.98
CA ARG A 226 4.59 32.36 8.01
C ARG A 226 5.16 32.17 9.41
N ASP A 227 4.58 31.23 10.13
CA ASP A 227 4.95 30.88 11.50
C ASP A 227 6.41 30.40 11.58
N ALA A 228 6.81 29.43 10.77
CA ALA A 228 8.17 28.88 10.75
C ALA A 228 9.29 29.90 10.41
N GLU A 229 8.96 31.05 9.81
CA GLU A 229 9.93 32.11 9.52
C GLU A 229 10.02 33.10 10.70
N VAL A 230 8.87 33.50 11.29
CA VAL A 230 8.78 34.43 12.43
C VAL A 230 9.20 33.79 13.76
N ASP A 231 8.99 32.49 13.94
CA ASP A 231 9.40 31.74 15.15
C ASP A 231 10.91 31.40 15.19
N THR A 232 11.70 31.93 14.26
CA THR A 232 13.16 31.92 14.33
C THR A 232 13.65 32.75 15.54
N PRO A 233 14.63 32.28 16.33
CA PRO A 233 15.26 33.10 17.37
C PRO A 233 15.91 34.36 16.76
N GLY A 234 15.58 35.53 17.32
CA GLY A 234 16.11 36.82 16.86
C GLY A 234 15.37 37.50 15.70
N HIS A 235 14.25 36.95 15.21
CA HIS A 235 13.46 37.60 14.14
C HIS A 235 12.80 38.92 14.63
N PRO A 236 13.03 40.09 13.97
CA PRO A 236 12.59 41.40 14.50
C PRO A 236 11.09 41.55 14.79
N LEU A 237 10.24 40.85 14.05
CA LEU A 237 8.79 40.93 14.19
C LEU A 237 8.22 39.93 15.23
N ARG A 238 9.04 39.04 15.80
CA ARG A 238 8.57 37.96 16.69
C ARG A 238 7.87 38.50 17.95
N GLU A 239 8.52 39.44 18.62
CA GLU A 239 7.99 40.09 19.83
C GLU A 239 6.76 40.98 19.54
N GLN A 240 6.58 41.37 18.27
CA GLN A 240 5.51 42.26 17.81
C GLN A 240 4.27 41.49 17.32
N ILE A 241 4.47 40.25 16.84
CA ILE A 241 3.38 39.35 16.42
C ILE A 241 2.81 38.55 17.61
N ALA A 242 3.60 38.28 18.66
CA ALA A 242 3.12 37.54 19.83
C ALA A 242 1.89 38.17 20.55
N PRO A 243 1.78 39.49 20.76
CA PRO A 243 0.58 40.13 21.32
C PRO A 243 -0.66 39.98 20.43
N LEU A 244 -0.48 39.99 19.10
CA LEU A 244 -1.54 39.76 18.12
C LEU A 244 -2.03 38.30 18.17
N VAL A 245 -1.11 37.32 18.19
CA VAL A 245 -1.43 35.89 18.27
C VAL A 245 -2.18 35.56 19.56
N ALA A 246 -1.77 36.15 20.69
CA ALA A 246 -2.44 35.95 21.99
C ALA A 246 -3.90 36.48 22.04
N LYS A 247 -4.26 37.42 21.14
CA LYS A 247 -5.60 38.05 21.08
C LYS A 247 -6.44 37.58 19.88
N ALA A 248 -5.86 36.86 18.92
CA ALA A 248 -6.51 36.52 17.66
C ALA A 248 -6.86 35.03 17.54
N THR A 249 -8.08 34.73 17.08
CA THR A 249 -8.41 33.43 16.50
C THR A 249 -7.40 33.11 15.40
N THR A 250 -6.64 32.03 15.59
CA THR A 250 -5.52 31.65 14.72
C THR A 250 -5.88 30.36 13.99
N LEU A 251 -5.77 30.39 12.65
CA LEU A 251 -6.08 29.29 11.75
C LEU A 251 -4.80 28.82 11.06
N THR A 252 -4.17 27.78 11.60
CA THR A 252 -2.99 27.15 11.00
C THR A 252 -3.44 26.19 9.89
N LEU A 253 -2.90 26.36 8.69
CA LEU A 253 -3.19 25.49 7.54
C LEU A 253 -2.19 24.34 7.48
N THR A 254 -2.72 23.13 7.28
CA THR A 254 -1.98 21.89 7.03
C THR A 254 -2.02 21.51 5.55
N GLY A 255 -1.31 20.45 5.16
CA GLY A 255 -1.44 19.87 3.83
C GLY A 255 -2.86 19.37 3.52
N LEU A 256 -3.18 19.32 2.23
CA LEU A 256 -4.41 18.73 1.69
C LEU A 256 -4.47 17.22 1.94
N ASP A 257 -5.67 16.69 2.13
CA ASP A 257 -5.98 15.26 2.16
C ASP A 257 -5.72 14.59 0.80
N ARG A 258 -5.69 13.25 0.72
CA ARG A 258 -5.50 12.51 -0.55
C ARG A 258 -6.48 12.95 -1.64
N ALA A 259 -7.75 13.15 -1.29
CA ALA A 259 -8.74 13.65 -2.24
C ALA A 259 -8.47 15.12 -2.62
N GLY A 260 -7.98 15.96 -1.72
CA GLY A 260 -7.52 17.33 -2.01
C GLY A 260 -6.32 17.35 -2.95
N THR A 261 -5.37 16.43 -2.78
CA THR A 261 -4.27 16.18 -3.72
C THR A 261 -4.80 15.77 -5.09
N ALA A 262 -5.66 14.75 -5.18
CA ALA A 262 -6.25 14.31 -6.45
C ALA A 262 -6.97 15.46 -7.18
N ARG A 263 -7.84 16.20 -6.47
CA ARG A 263 -8.57 17.37 -6.98
C ARG A 263 -7.65 18.51 -7.39
N LEU A 264 -6.49 18.68 -6.77
CA LEU A 264 -5.51 19.70 -7.18
C LEU A 264 -4.69 19.23 -8.40
N MET A 265 -4.22 17.98 -8.42
CA MET A 265 -3.56 17.39 -9.59
C MET A 265 -4.45 17.47 -10.83
N ALA A 266 -5.71 17.04 -10.74
CA ALA A 266 -6.67 17.09 -11.85
C ALA A 266 -6.83 18.52 -12.41
N ARG A 267 -7.02 19.52 -11.54
CA ARG A 267 -7.13 20.94 -11.92
C ARG A 267 -5.85 21.50 -12.54
N THR A 268 -4.68 20.98 -12.17
CA THR A 268 -3.39 21.48 -12.66
C THR A 268 -2.91 20.78 -13.93
N ALA A 269 -3.17 19.48 -14.07
CA ALA A 269 -2.74 18.66 -15.20
C ALA A 269 -3.79 18.55 -16.32
N GLY A 270 -5.05 18.94 -16.05
CA GLY A 270 -6.16 18.82 -17.02
C GLY A 270 -6.63 17.38 -17.25
N ARG A 271 -6.17 16.43 -16.44
CA ARG A 271 -6.53 15.01 -16.46
C ARG A 271 -6.45 14.44 -15.04
N ASP A 272 -7.37 13.56 -14.69
CA ASP A 272 -7.42 12.97 -13.35
C ASP A 272 -6.29 11.94 -13.15
N PRO A 273 -5.59 11.95 -11.99
CA PRO A 273 -4.70 10.87 -11.60
C PRO A 273 -5.51 9.64 -11.16
N ASP A 274 -4.95 8.44 -11.36
CA ASP A 274 -5.41 7.24 -10.68
C ASP A 274 -5.16 7.34 -9.15
N GLU A 275 -5.82 6.47 -8.36
CA GLU A 275 -5.74 6.54 -6.90
C GLU A 275 -4.33 6.25 -6.36
N ALA A 276 -3.60 5.31 -6.97
CA ALA A 276 -2.24 4.98 -6.55
C ALA A 276 -1.30 6.19 -6.75
N LEU A 277 -1.38 6.84 -7.90
CA LEU A 277 -0.65 8.06 -8.21
C LEU A 277 -1.07 9.24 -7.31
N ALA A 278 -2.37 9.42 -7.04
CA ALA A 278 -2.84 10.49 -6.15
C ALA A 278 -2.37 10.27 -4.70
N ALA A 279 -2.39 9.03 -4.22
CA ALA A 279 -1.85 8.64 -2.94
C ALA A 279 -0.32 8.82 -2.90
N GLU A 280 0.38 8.53 -3.99
CA GLU A 280 1.84 8.66 -4.10
C GLU A 280 2.29 10.13 -4.10
N VAL A 281 1.67 10.99 -4.92
CA VAL A 281 1.94 12.43 -4.89
C VAL A 281 1.57 13.01 -3.53
N HIS A 282 0.46 12.59 -2.91
CA HIS A 282 0.13 13.00 -1.53
C HIS A 282 1.22 12.57 -0.53
N ARG A 283 1.72 11.33 -0.63
CA ARG A 283 2.79 10.76 0.22
C ARG A 283 4.10 11.56 0.11
N ARG A 284 4.54 11.88 -1.11
CA ARG A 284 5.80 12.63 -1.35
C ARG A 284 5.68 14.12 -1.02
N THR A 285 4.53 14.74 -1.32
CA THR A 285 4.30 16.19 -1.13
C THR A 285 3.75 16.57 0.25
N GLY A 286 3.39 15.61 1.10
CA GLY A 286 2.75 15.86 2.41
C GLY A 286 1.45 16.65 2.33
N GLY A 287 0.78 16.63 1.17
CA GLY A 287 -0.39 17.46 0.91
C GLY A 287 -0.11 18.93 0.58
N ASN A 288 1.15 19.40 0.51
CA ASN A 288 1.44 20.82 0.26
C ASN A 288 1.00 21.22 -1.17
N PRO A 289 0.05 22.17 -1.34
CA PRO A 289 -0.49 22.56 -2.64
C PRO A 289 0.58 22.95 -3.67
N PHE A 290 1.61 23.69 -3.25
CA PHE A 290 2.67 24.12 -4.17
C PHE A 290 3.44 22.93 -4.77
N PHE A 291 3.83 21.95 -3.94
CA PHE A 291 4.54 20.76 -4.43
C PHE A 291 3.63 19.89 -5.30
N ILE A 292 2.35 19.71 -4.92
CA ILE A 292 1.35 18.99 -5.72
C ILE A 292 1.23 19.62 -7.12
N GLU A 293 1.14 20.95 -7.19
CA GLU A 293 1.08 21.66 -8.48
C GLU A 293 2.34 21.44 -9.32
N GLN A 294 3.54 21.44 -8.74
CA GLN A 294 4.78 21.21 -9.52
C GLN A 294 4.86 19.77 -10.05
N THR A 295 4.54 18.77 -9.23
CA THR A 295 4.50 17.36 -9.68
C THR A 295 3.41 17.13 -10.73
N ALA A 296 2.23 17.73 -10.57
CA ALA A 296 1.16 17.66 -11.57
C ALA A 296 1.55 18.30 -12.90
N ARG A 297 2.32 19.41 -12.90
CA ARG A 297 2.84 20.05 -14.12
C ARG A 297 3.88 19.17 -14.85
N LEU A 298 4.78 18.50 -14.12
CA LEU A 298 5.71 17.54 -14.73
C LEU A 298 4.97 16.36 -15.37
N TRP A 299 4.01 15.78 -14.65
CA TRP A 299 3.20 14.66 -15.10
C TRP A 299 2.27 15.02 -16.27
N ALA A 300 1.81 16.28 -16.36
CA ALA A 300 1.13 16.81 -17.54
C ALA A 300 2.06 16.92 -18.76
N GLY A 301 3.36 17.19 -18.53
CA GLY A 301 4.41 17.19 -19.55
C GLY A 301 4.90 15.80 -20.00
N GLY A 302 4.31 14.71 -19.48
CA GLY A 302 4.68 13.34 -19.85
C GLY A 302 5.90 12.77 -19.12
N ALA A 303 6.47 13.48 -18.14
CA ALA A 303 7.46 12.93 -17.23
C ALA A 303 6.80 11.98 -16.20
N SER A 304 7.58 11.06 -15.61
CA SER A 304 7.09 10.35 -14.43
C SER A 304 6.79 11.33 -13.30
N ALA A 305 5.72 11.08 -12.54
CA ALA A 305 5.42 11.84 -11.34
C ALA A 305 6.47 11.63 -10.23
N GLU A 306 7.30 10.58 -10.35
CA GLU A 306 8.47 10.33 -9.50
C GLU A 306 9.54 11.42 -9.68
N ALA A 307 9.60 12.10 -10.83
CA ALA A 307 10.60 13.14 -11.05
C ALA A 307 10.40 14.36 -10.12
N VAL A 308 11.48 14.79 -9.46
CA VAL A 308 11.49 16.01 -8.65
C VAL A 308 11.56 17.24 -9.57
N ALA A 309 10.58 18.13 -9.50
CA ALA A 309 10.59 19.37 -10.28
C ALA A 309 11.78 20.28 -9.87
N PRO A 310 12.56 20.85 -10.82
CA PRO A 310 13.73 21.66 -10.50
C PRO A 310 13.44 22.78 -9.51
N GLY A 311 12.38 23.57 -9.75
CA GLY A 311 11.96 24.65 -8.84
C GLY A 311 11.52 24.20 -7.44
N VAL A 312 11.31 22.90 -7.22
CA VAL A 312 11.12 22.32 -5.88
C VAL A 312 12.45 21.91 -5.27
N ARG A 313 13.37 21.29 -6.03
CA ARG A 313 14.76 21.05 -5.57
C ARG A 313 15.43 22.35 -5.16
N ASP A 314 15.30 23.40 -5.97
CA ASP A 314 15.82 24.75 -5.67
C ASP A 314 15.21 25.35 -4.39
N ALA A 315 13.95 25.05 -4.08
CA ALA A 315 13.29 25.52 -2.86
C ALA A 315 13.74 24.74 -1.62
N LEU A 316 13.92 23.41 -1.75
CA LEU A 316 14.42 22.55 -0.68
C LEU A 316 15.90 22.81 -0.39
N GLN A 317 16.77 22.88 -1.41
CA GLN A 317 18.20 23.14 -1.23
C GLN A 317 18.46 24.50 -0.57
N ARG A 318 17.72 25.56 -0.91
CA ARG A 318 17.78 26.85 -0.17
C ARG A 318 17.33 26.74 1.28
N ARG A 319 16.29 25.93 1.57
CA ARG A 319 15.82 25.65 2.95
C ARG A 319 16.85 24.82 3.76
N LEU A 320 17.61 23.95 3.09
CA LEU A 320 18.70 23.16 3.67
C LEU A 320 19.97 23.99 3.92
N GLN A 321 20.32 24.92 3.01
CA GLN A 321 21.48 25.82 3.14
C GLN A 321 21.40 26.77 4.35
N LEU A 322 20.20 27.00 4.89
CA LEU A 322 19.97 27.82 6.09
C LEU A 322 20.14 27.04 7.41
N LEU A 323 20.43 25.73 7.35
CA LEU A 323 20.62 24.90 8.54
C LEU A 323 22.06 24.96 9.09
N PRO A 324 22.27 24.80 10.40
CA PRO A 324 23.59 24.49 10.95
C PRO A 324 24.12 23.18 10.36
N ALA A 325 25.38 23.16 9.92
CA ALA A 325 25.98 21.99 9.26
C ALA A 325 25.78 20.63 9.99
N PRO A 326 25.90 20.53 11.35
CA PRO A 326 25.64 19.28 12.05
C PRO A 326 24.20 18.76 11.94
N VAL A 327 23.22 19.64 11.71
CA VAL A 327 21.82 19.26 11.46
C VAL A 327 21.69 18.71 10.03
N ALA A 328 22.32 19.34 9.05
CA ALA A 328 22.34 18.86 7.67
C ALA A 328 23.04 17.49 7.56
N GLU A 329 24.22 17.32 8.15
CA GLU A 329 24.96 16.05 8.19
C GLU A 329 24.11 14.90 8.79
N LEU A 330 23.40 15.18 9.89
CA LEU A 330 22.50 14.23 10.54
C LEU A 330 21.29 13.89 9.65
N LEU A 331 20.71 14.89 8.97
CA LEU A 331 19.58 14.67 8.06
C LEU A 331 19.96 13.81 6.84
N VAL A 332 21.17 13.95 6.30
CA VAL A 332 21.68 13.06 5.25
C VAL A 332 21.87 11.63 5.78
N ALA A 333 22.31 11.45 7.03
CA ALA A 333 22.38 10.12 7.65
C ALA A 333 20.98 9.51 7.93
N ALA A 334 20.00 10.34 8.30
CA ALA A 334 18.60 9.92 8.42
C ALA A 334 17.98 9.57 7.07
N ALA A 335 18.38 10.26 5.98
CA ALA A 335 17.87 9.99 4.64
C ALA A 335 18.22 8.59 4.12
N VAL A 336 19.40 8.08 4.49
CA VAL A 336 19.85 6.71 4.21
C VAL A 336 18.99 5.65 4.93
N LEU A 337 18.60 5.91 6.18
CA LEU A 337 17.71 5.01 6.95
C LEU A 337 16.35 4.87 6.28
N GLY A 338 15.76 5.97 5.82
CA GLY A 338 14.55 5.95 5.00
C GLY A 338 13.58 7.07 5.35
N ARG A 339 12.30 6.88 5.00
CA ARG A 339 11.22 7.84 5.28
C ARG A 339 10.92 7.98 6.78
N GLU A 340 11.02 6.87 7.51
CA GLU A 340 10.86 6.79 8.96
C GLU A 340 12.10 6.12 9.55
N PHE A 341 12.52 6.54 10.75
CA PHE A 341 13.76 6.09 11.39
C PHE A 341 13.70 6.19 12.91
N HIS A 342 14.28 5.20 13.60
CA HIS A 342 14.44 5.25 15.06
C HIS A 342 15.68 6.06 15.46
N ARG A 343 15.51 7.01 16.40
CA ARG A 343 16.60 7.89 16.89
C ARG A 343 17.82 7.12 17.42
N GLN A 344 17.61 5.92 17.98
CA GLN A 344 18.67 5.09 18.53
C GLN A 344 19.52 4.43 17.43
N VAL A 345 18.88 3.99 16.34
CA VAL A 345 19.57 3.45 15.16
C VAL A 345 20.35 4.57 14.46
N LEU A 346 19.73 5.74 14.28
CA LEU A 346 20.41 6.93 13.74
C LEU A 346 21.64 7.31 14.58
N ALA A 347 21.50 7.41 15.90
CA ALA A 347 22.60 7.75 16.81
C ALA A 347 23.76 6.74 16.75
N ALA A 348 23.46 5.44 16.69
CA ALA A 348 24.46 4.40 16.52
C ALA A 348 25.16 4.47 15.15
N ALA A 349 24.40 4.65 14.06
CA ALA A 349 24.93 4.74 12.70
C ALA A 349 25.84 5.96 12.47
N VAL A 350 25.60 7.09 13.13
CA VAL A 350 26.49 8.27 13.10
C VAL A 350 27.57 8.28 14.20
N GLY A 351 27.61 7.27 15.06
CA GLY A 351 28.58 7.18 16.17
C GLY A 351 28.47 8.31 17.20
N ARG A 352 27.27 8.81 17.49
CA ARG A 352 27.04 9.92 18.46
C ARG A 352 26.12 9.49 19.61
N PRO A 353 26.27 10.06 20.83
CA PRO A 353 25.34 9.79 21.92
C PRO A 353 23.90 10.22 21.57
N PRO A 354 22.86 9.48 21.98
CA PRO A 354 21.46 9.82 21.67
C PRO A 354 21.07 11.26 22.05
N GLY A 355 21.47 11.73 23.24
CA GLY A 355 21.21 13.11 23.68
C GLY A 355 21.96 14.22 22.93
N TYR A 356 22.88 13.88 22.01
CA TYR A 356 23.43 14.82 21.03
C TYR A 356 22.53 14.87 19.77
N VAL A 357 22.10 13.70 19.30
CA VAL A 357 21.16 13.55 18.17
C VAL A 357 19.80 14.16 18.47
N ASP A 358 19.29 14.00 19.70
CA ASP A 358 18.01 14.59 20.13
C ASP A 358 17.96 16.12 19.88
N ARG A 359 19.00 16.86 20.26
CA ARG A 359 19.08 18.33 20.07
C ARG A 359 19.14 18.76 18.60
N LEU A 360 19.74 17.93 17.75
CA LEU A 360 19.77 18.18 16.30
C LEU A 360 18.42 17.82 15.65
N LEU A 361 17.73 16.79 16.13
CA LEU A 361 16.36 16.45 15.73
C LEU A 361 15.35 17.51 16.20
N GLU A 362 15.49 18.05 17.41
CA GLU A 362 14.71 19.22 17.88
C GLU A 362 14.83 20.40 16.91
N THR A 363 16.04 20.67 16.41
CA THR A 363 16.30 21.72 15.41
C THR A 363 15.66 21.39 14.05
N ALA A 364 15.73 20.14 13.59
CA ALA A 364 15.09 19.70 12.35
C ALA A 364 13.55 19.66 12.42
N VAL A 365 12.98 19.43 13.61
CA VAL A 365 11.54 19.50 13.90
C VAL A 365 11.06 20.95 13.93
N ALA A 366 11.82 21.86 14.56
CA ALA A 366 11.54 23.30 14.50
C ALA A 366 11.57 23.83 13.05
N ALA A 367 12.52 23.37 12.24
CA ALA A 367 12.61 23.66 10.81
C ALA A 367 11.53 22.93 9.95
N ARG A 368 10.66 22.11 10.56
CA ARG A 368 9.62 21.29 9.92
C ARG A 368 10.13 20.40 8.77
N LEU A 369 11.35 19.89 8.89
CA LEU A 369 11.94 18.93 7.94
C LEU A 369 11.67 17.48 8.36
N VAL A 370 11.55 17.27 9.68
CA VAL A 370 11.26 15.98 10.33
C VAL A 370 10.12 16.19 11.32
N VAL A 371 9.33 15.14 11.56
CA VAL A 371 8.28 15.09 12.59
C VAL A 371 8.50 13.89 13.52
N GLY A 372 8.29 14.07 14.82
CA GLY A 372 8.28 12.97 15.78
C GLY A 372 6.98 12.15 15.66
N ARG A 373 7.08 10.81 15.77
CA ARG A 373 5.94 9.89 15.74
C ARG A 373 5.66 9.18 17.07
N GLY A 374 6.37 9.58 18.14
CA GLY A 374 6.34 8.90 19.44
C GLY A 374 7.36 7.75 19.51
N ALA A 375 7.53 7.15 20.70
CA ALA A 375 8.44 6.02 20.96
C ALA A 375 9.91 6.16 20.48
N GLY A 376 10.37 7.39 20.18
CA GLY A 376 11.68 7.63 19.56
C GLY A 376 11.76 7.33 18.06
N LEU A 377 10.62 7.09 17.40
CA LEU A 377 10.46 7.07 15.95
C LEU A 377 10.26 8.50 15.41
N PHE A 378 10.93 8.81 14.32
CA PHE A 378 10.83 10.06 13.58
C PHE A 378 10.55 9.76 12.11
N ALA A 379 9.98 10.73 11.38
CA ALA A 379 9.71 10.63 9.96
C ALA A 379 10.05 11.96 9.27
N PHE A 380 10.50 11.91 8.00
CA PHE A 380 10.57 13.14 7.21
C PHE A 380 9.17 13.75 7.03
N ALA A 381 9.07 15.08 7.11
CA ALA A 381 7.79 15.79 6.95
C ALA A 381 7.24 15.68 5.52
N HIS A 382 8.14 15.58 4.54
CA HIS A 382 7.86 15.40 3.12
C HIS A 382 8.93 14.46 2.55
N ASP A 383 8.55 13.39 1.84
CA ASP A 383 9.53 12.39 1.37
C ASP A 383 10.53 12.97 0.35
N LEU A 384 10.11 14.02 -0.34
CA LEU A 384 10.92 14.85 -1.24
C LEU A 384 12.17 15.47 -0.57
N VAL A 385 12.14 15.69 0.76
CA VAL A 385 13.31 16.14 1.55
C VAL A 385 14.33 15.01 1.67
N ARG A 386 13.87 13.78 1.97
CA ARG A 386 14.72 12.58 2.03
C ARG A 386 15.35 12.31 0.67
N GLU A 387 14.56 12.35 -0.40
CA GLU A 387 15.03 12.15 -1.78
C GLU A 387 16.12 13.15 -2.16
N THR A 388 15.89 14.46 -1.94
CA THR A 388 16.90 15.48 -2.24
C THR A 388 18.20 15.24 -1.47
N LEU A 389 18.11 14.92 -0.17
CA LEU A 389 19.28 14.64 0.68
C LEU A 389 20.02 13.34 0.33
N TYR A 390 19.35 12.38 -0.30
CA TYR A 390 19.92 11.09 -0.71
C TYR A 390 20.49 11.14 -2.13
N GLU A 391 19.86 11.87 -3.05
CA GLU A 391 20.37 12.08 -4.41
C GLU A 391 21.62 12.98 -4.45
N ASP A 392 21.74 13.93 -3.51
CA ASP A 392 22.93 14.78 -3.37
C ASP A 392 24.14 14.04 -2.72
N LEU A 393 24.03 12.71 -2.45
CA LEU A 393 25.15 11.87 -1.97
C LEU A 393 26.02 11.33 -3.12
N ASP A 394 27.34 11.31 -2.90
CA ASP A 394 28.25 10.48 -3.68
C ASP A 394 27.93 8.98 -3.48
N PRO A 395 27.91 8.14 -4.53
CA PRO A 395 27.59 6.72 -4.43
C PRO A 395 28.51 5.90 -3.50
N ALA A 396 29.77 6.28 -3.29
CA ALA A 396 30.63 5.60 -2.32
C ALA A 396 30.34 6.05 -0.88
N GLU A 397 29.92 7.31 -0.67
CA GLU A 397 29.43 7.78 0.62
C GLU A 397 28.08 7.13 1.00
N ALA A 398 27.18 6.94 0.02
CA ALA A 398 25.95 6.17 0.23
C ALA A 398 26.27 4.74 0.71
N ARG A 399 27.13 4.00 -0.01
CA ARG A 399 27.56 2.65 0.39
C ARG A 399 28.13 2.59 1.81
N ARG A 400 29.03 3.52 2.17
CA ARG A 400 29.61 3.61 3.52
C ARG A 400 28.54 3.84 4.60
N ARG A 401 27.55 4.69 4.34
CA ARG A 401 26.45 4.95 5.28
C ARG A 401 25.52 3.75 5.42
N HIS A 402 25.20 3.05 4.34
CA HIS A 402 24.45 1.80 4.39
C HIS A 402 25.18 0.72 5.21
N ALA A 403 26.49 0.55 5.00
CA ALA A 403 27.31 -0.35 5.81
C ALA A 403 27.36 0.06 7.30
N ALA A 404 27.45 1.36 7.60
CA ALA A 404 27.42 1.87 8.97
C ALA A 404 26.10 1.57 9.69
N VAL A 405 24.95 1.60 8.98
CA VAL A 405 23.66 1.17 9.53
C VAL A 405 23.68 -0.32 9.90
N VAL A 406 24.12 -1.21 8.99
CA VAL A 406 24.16 -2.65 9.27
C VAL A 406 25.05 -2.96 10.48
N ARG A 407 26.29 -2.43 10.49
CA ARG A 407 27.24 -2.60 11.61
C ARG A 407 26.68 -2.06 12.94
N ALA A 408 25.86 -1.01 12.91
CA ALA A 408 25.22 -0.44 14.10
C ALA A 408 24.05 -1.31 14.62
N LEU A 409 23.34 -2.03 13.74
CA LEU A 409 22.31 -3.01 14.11
C LEU A 409 22.96 -4.31 14.64
N ASP A 410 24.03 -4.78 14.01
CA ASP A 410 24.77 -5.97 14.45
C ASP A 410 25.36 -5.80 15.86
N ALA A 411 25.81 -4.59 16.19
CA ALA A 411 26.36 -4.26 17.50
C ALA A 411 25.32 -4.25 18.65
N SER A 412 24.01 -4.39 18.36
CA SER A 412 22.98 -4.44 19.40
C SER A 412 21.68 -5.13 18.94
N PRO A 413 21.37 -6.33 19.47
CA PRO A 413 20.08 -7.00 19.20
C PRO A 413 18.86 -6.12 19.46
N ALA A 414 18.88 -5.33 20.55
CA ALA A 414 17.81 -4.38 20.88
C ALA A 414 17.66 -3.18 19.92
N LEU A 415 18.59 -3.00 18.97
CA LEU A 415 18.43 -2.12 17.80
C LEU A 415 17.98 -2.89 16.56
N SER A 416 18.48 -4.11 16.35
CA SER A 416 18.01 -5.01 15.28
C SER A 416 16.51 -5.31 15.40
N GLU A 417 16.00 -5.53 16.61
CA GLU A 417 14.55 -5.66 16.93
C GLU A 417 13.69 -4.44 16.54
N LYS A 418 14.28 -3.33 16.12
CA LYS A 418 13.59 -2.08 15.72
C LYS A 418 13.57 -1.84 14.21
N VAL A 419 14.09 -2.79 13.42
CA VAL A 419 14.22 -2.67 11.96
C VAL A 419 13.77 -3.98 11.34
N PHE A 420 12.88 -3.92 10.35
CA PHE A 420 12.40 -5.13 9.67
C PHE A 420 13.56 -5.83 8.92
N PRO A 421 13.56 -7.17 8.83
CA PRO A 421 14.59 -7.92 8.09
C PRO A 421 14.79 -7.40 6.65
N ALA A 422 13.71 -7.07 5.95
CA ALA A 422 13.75 -6.47 4.61
C ALA A 422 14.51 -5.13 4.54
N ASP A 423 14.41 -4.28 5.56
CA ASP A 423 15.17 -3.02 5.64
C ASP A 423 16.65 -3.27 5.96
N ARG A 424 16.96 -4.18 6.89
CA ARG A 424 18.35 -4.58 7.19
C ARG A 424 19.03 -5.21 5.95
N ALA A 425 18.28 -5.98 5.17
CA ALA A 425 18.71 -6.55 3.91
C ALA A 425 18.86 -5.51 2.77
N ARG A 426 17.97 -4.51 2.70
CA ARG A 426 18.13 -3.33 1.82
C ARG A 426 19.42 -2.59 2.15
N HIS A 427 19.69 -2.32 3.43
CA HIS A 427 20.95 -1.72 3.85
C HIS A 427 22.17 -2.60 3.53
N ALA A 428 22.05 -3.92 3.62
CA ALA A 428 23.13 -4.83 3.25
C ALA A 428 23.42 -4.87 1.73
N TRP A 429 22.38 -4.78 0.91
CA TRP A 429 22.47 -4.69 -0.55
C TRP A 429 23.10 -3.36 -1.00
N GLU A 430 22.54 -2.24 -0.56
CA GLU A 430 23.01 -0.88 -0.91
C GLU A 430 24.41 -0.55 -0.35
N ALA A 431 24.95 -1.35 0.58
CA ALA A 431 26.34 -1.23 1.04
C ALA A 431 27.37 -1.80 0.03
N GLY A 432 26.98 -2.80 -0.79
CA GLY A 432 27.90 -3.49 -1.68
C GLY A 432 29.16 -4.01 -0.97
N ASP A 433 30.34 -3.67 -1.49
CA ASP A 433 31.64 -4.12 -0.98
C ASP A 433 32.12 -3.43 0.31
N GLU A 434 31.34 -2.49 0.86
CA GLU A 434 31.56 -1.99 2.22
C GLU A 434 31.12 -3.00 3.31
N LEU A 435 30.49 -4.13 2.93
CA LEU A 435 30.21 -5.26 3.82
C LEU A 435 30.75 -6.58 3.24
N PRO A 436 31.18 -7.54 4.10
CA PRO A 436 31.50 -8.89 3.66
C PRO A 436 30.33 -9.51 2.88
N ALA A 437 30.59 -10.05 1.70
CA ALA A 437 29.54 -10.57 0.82
C ALA A 437 28.69 -11.66 1.51
N GLU A 438 29.34 -12.55 2.26
CA GLU A 438 28.69 -13.63 3.02
C GLU A 438 27.74 -13.10 4.12
N GLN A 439 28.11 -11.99 4.79
CA GLN A 439 27.21 -11.31 5.73
C GLN A 439 26.00 -10.72 5.00
N ALA A 440 26.21 -10.02 3.88
CA ALA A 440 25.12 -9.45 3.10
C ALA A 440 24.17 -10.52 2.54
N VAL A 441 24.70 -11.68 2.12
CA VAL A 441 23.91 -12.83 1.69
C VAL A 441 23.08 -13.40 2.85
N GLY A 442 23.65 -13.53 4.05
CA GLY A 442 22.90 -13.93 5.26
C GLY A 442 21.69 -13.03 5.50
N LEU A 443 21.88 -11.71 5.49
CA LEU A 443 20.80 -10.74 5.71
C LEU A 443 19.72 -10.78 4.61
N LEU A 444 20.10 -11.10 3.37
CA LEU A 444 19.15 -11.31 2.28
C LEU A 444 18.40 -12.65 2.40
N ARG A 445 19.03 -13.71 2.93
CA ARG A 445 18.36 -14.98 3.30
C ARG A 445 17.35 -14.75 4.44
N ASP A 446 17.73 -14.04 5.50
CA ASP A 446 16.86 -13.67 6.63
C ASP A 446 15.59 -12.94 6.16
N ALA A 447 15.73 -11.96 5.27
CA ALA A 447 14.61 -11.22 4.70
C ALA A 447 13.71 -12.09 3.79
N GLY A 448 14.29 -13.06 3.07
CA GLY A 448 13.53 -14.08 2.36
C GLY A 448 12.71 -14.98 3.29
N GLN A 449 13.26 -15.36 4.45
CA GLN A 449 12.53 -16.15 5.46
C GLN A 449 11.39 -15.35 6.11
N ASP A 450 11.63 -14.07 6.45
CA ASP A 450 10.61 -13.14 6.94
C ASP A 450 9.45 -12.97 5.93
N ALA A 451 9.77 -12.69 4.67
CA ALA A 451 8.81 -12.60 3.58
C ALA A 451 7.97 -13.88 3.42
N GLY A 452 8.61 -15.06 3.50
CA GLY A 452 7.92 -16.35 3.45
C GLY A 452 6.96 -16.56 4.63
N SER A 453 7.33 -16.11 5.83
CA SER A 453 6.46 -16.14 7.01
C SER A 453 5.24 -15.22 6.86
N ARG A 454 5.38 -14.14 6.08
CA ARG A 454 4.31 -13.19 5.70
C ARG A 454 3.53 -13.61 4.44
N LEU A 455 3.84 -14.77 3.84
CA LEU A 455 3.27 -15.26 2.56
C LEU A 455 3.55 -14.35 1.34
N ALA A 456 4.60 -13.52 1.41
CA ALA A 456 4.99 -12.60 0.35
C ALA A 456 6.01 -13.24 -0.62
N PHE A 457 5.60 -14.29 -1.35
CA PHE A 457 6.52 -15.13 -2.14
C PHE A 457 7.30 -14.38 -3.25
N GLU A 458 6.77 -13.27 -3.78
CA GLU A 458 7.55 -12.41 -4.68
C GLU A 458 8.72 -11.69 -3.98
N GLU A 459 8.53 -11.23 -2.73
CA GLU A 459 9.61 -10.69 -1.91
C GLU A 459 10.66 -11.78 -1.62
N VAL A 460 10.23 -13.03 -1.35
CA VAL A 460 11.14 -14.18 -1.16
C VAL A 460 12.05 -14.36 -2.36
N VAL A 461 11.49 -14.47 -3.56
CA VAL A 461 12.26 -14.64 -4.80
C VAL A 461 13.14 -13.42 -5.09
N SER A 462 12.67 -12.20 -4.81
CA SER A 462 13.45 -10.96 -4.97
C SER A 462 14.67 -10.91 -4.03
N HIS A 463 14.49 -11.24 -2.75
CA HIS A 463 15.57 -11.30 -1.76
C HIS A 463 16.56 -12.42 -2.07
N LEU A 464 16.09 -13.62 -2.44
CA LEU A 464 16.96 -14.75 -2.77
C LEU A 464 17.71 -14.56 -4.11
N ARG A 465 17.14 -13.85 -5.10
CA ARG A 465 17.87 -13.45 -6.32
C ARG A 465 19.04 -12.53 -5.99
N ARG A 466 18.80 -11.45 -5.22
CA ARG A 466 19.86 -10.56 -4.72
C ARG A 466 20.91 -11.31 -3.88
N ALA A 467 20.47 -12.26 -3.04
CA ALA A 467 21.38 -13.12 -2.29
C ALA A 467 22.26 -13.96 -3.22
N TYR A 468 21.69 -14.62 -4.23
CA TYR A 468 22.45 -15.41 -5.19
C TYR A 468 23.43 -14.56 -6.01
N GLU A 469 23.02 -13.38 -6.48
CA GLU A 469 23.89 -12.41 -7.14
C GLU A 469 25.07 -11.99 -6.26
N ARG A 470 24.82 -11.62 -4.99
CA ARG A 470 25.88 -11.21 -4.05
C ARG A 470 26.79 -12.37 -3.66
N SER A 471 26.28 -13.60 -3.65
CA SER A 471 27.05 -14.81 -3.27
C SER A 471 28.21 -15.14 -4.23
N ALA A 472 28.23 -14.56 -5.44
CA ALA A 472 29.38 -14.67 -6.35
C ALA A 472 30.69 -14.09 -5.78
N ALA A 473 30.61 -13.23 -4.75
CA ALA A 473 31.75 -12.69 -4.01
C ALA A 473 31.90 -13.28 -2.58
N ALA A 474 31.10 -14.29 -2.23
CA ALA A 474 31.12 -14.99 -0.94
C ALA A 474 31.82 -16.37 -1.06
N SER A 475 31.68 -17.24 -0.05
CA SER A 475 32.20 -18.60 -0.15
C SER A 475 31.43 -19.46 -1.17
N PRO A 476 32.07 -20.47 -1.79
CA PRO A 476 31.39 -21.44 -2.65
C PRO A 476 30.22 -22.15 -1.96
N ARG A 477 30.35 -22.49 -0.67
CA ARG A 477 29.27 -23.08 0.15
C ARG A 477 28.09 -22.12 0.30
N CYS A 478 28.34 -20.84 0.61
CA CYS A 478 27.30 -19.80 0.69
C CYS A 478 26.54 -19.63 -0.63
N ARG A 479 27.25 -19.65 -1.77
CA ARG A 479 26.65 -19.62 -3.11
C ARG A 479 25.83 -20.86 -3.44
N VAL A 480 26.32 -22.06 -3.09
CA VAL A 480 25.60 -23.32 -3.27
C VAL A 480 24.31 -23.34 -2.46
N LEU A 481 24.36 -23.05 -1.15
CA LEU A 481 23.16 -23.03 -0.29
C LEU A 481 22.12 -22.01 -0.80
N THR A 482 22.56 -20.83 -1.22
CA THR A 482 21.66 -19.79 -1.75
C THR A 482 21.07 -20.14 -3.12
N ALA A 483 21.78 -20.92 -3.93
CA ALA A 483 21.24 -21.48 -5.18
C ALA A 483 20.14 -22.53 -4.91
N LEU A 484 20.33 -23.39 -3.89
CA LEU A 484 19.31 -24.38 -3.50
C LEU A 484 18.02 -23.71 -3.02
N ASP A 485 18.14 -22.70 -2.15
CA ASP A 485 16.97 -22.02 -1.58
C ASP A 485 16.22 -21.18 -2.63
N LEU A 486 16.94 -20.49 -3.52
CA LEU A 486 16.33 -19.78 -4.65
C LEU A 486 15.67 -20.76 -5.65
N GLY A 487 16.30 -21.90 -5.94
CA GLY A 487 15.73 -22.95 -6.78
C GLY A 487 14.43 -23.50 -6.19
N GLY A 488 14.41 -23.80 -4.90
CA GLY A 488 13.20 -24.23 -4.18
C GLY A 488 12.09 -23.17 -4.20
N ALA A 489 12.42 -21.91 -3.93
CA ALA A 489 11.45 -20.80 -3.98
C ALA A 489 10.87 -20.58 -5.39
N LEU A 490 11.65 -20.84 -6.46
CA LEU A 490 11.16 -20.76 -7.84
C LEU A 490 10.26 -21.95 -8.20
N LEU A 491 10.53 -23.16 -7.72
CA LEU A 491 9.62 -24.31 -7.87
C LEU A 491 8.29 -24.08 -7.15
N HIS A 492 8.33 -23.54 -5.93
CA HIS A 492 7.13 -23.13 -5.17
C HIS A 492 6.35 -21.95 -5.80
N ALA A 493 6.83 -21.40 -6.93
CA ALA A 493 6.16 -20.39 -7.72
C ALA A 493 5.96 -20.83 -9.19
N GLY A 494 5.99 -22.15 -9.47
CA GLY A 494 5.82 -22.75 -10.80
C GLY A 494 6.92 -22.47 -11.82
N LYS A 495 8.01 -21.78 -11.43
CA LYS A 495 9.06 -21.26 -12.32
C LYS A 495 10.19 -22.27 -12.53
N THR A 496 9.83 -23.51 -12.88
CA THR A 496 10.76 -24.66 -13.03
C THR A 496 11.91 -24.41 -14.00
N ALA A 497 11.65 -23.67 -15.09
CA ALA A 497 12.69 -23.30 -16.06
C ALA A 497 13.74 -22.32 -15.50
N ASP A 498 13.37 -21.43 -14.58
CA ASP A 498 14.31 -20.54 -13.87
C ASP A 498 15.05 -21.30 -12.75
N ALA A 499 14.40 -22.27 -12.12
CA ALA A 499 14.94 -23.03 -10.99
C ALA A 499 16.09 -23.97 -11.40
N TRP A 500 15.92 -24.70 -12.50
CA TRP A 500 16.81 -25.82 -12.81
C TRP A 500 18.29 -25.45 -13.07
N PRO A 501 18.61 -24.36 -13.80
CA PRO A 501 20.00 -23.92 -13.98
C PRO A 501 20.73 -23.55 -12.68
N LEU A 502 20.01 -23.23 -11.59
CA LEU A 502 20.59 -22.98 -10.27
C LEU A 502 21.05 -24.29 -9.62
N PHE A 503 20.26 -25.35 -9.71
CA PHE A 503 20.63 -26.69 -9.24
C PHE A 503 21.82 -27.24 -10.03
N GLU A 504 21.83 -27.14 -11.36
CA GLU A 504 22.99 -27.50 -12.18
C GLU A 504 24.25 -26.71 -11.79
N GLY A 505 24.08 -25.41 -11.51
CA GLY A 505 25.15 -24.55 -11.01
C GLY A 505 25.71 -25.01 -9.66
N ALA A 506 24.82 -25.36 -8.71
CA ALA A 506 25.19 -25.88 -7.41
C ALA A 506 25.92 -27.22 -7.49
N VAL A 507 25.44 -28.16 -8.32
CA VAL A 507 26.10 -29.45 -8.58
C VAL A 507 27.50 -29.26 -9.14
N ARG A 508 27.66 -28.34 -10.11
CA ARG A 508 28.97 -28.04 -10.71
C ARG A 508 29.93 -27.50 -9.66
N THR A 509 29.51 -26.51 -8.87
CA THR A 509 30.38 -25.91 -7.83
C THR A 509 30.70 -26.90 -6.70
N ALA A 510 29.78 -27.77 -6.28
CA ALA A 510 30.09 -28.81 -5.31
C ALA A 510 31.17 -29.78 -5.82
N ARG A 511 31.07 -30.23 -7.09
CA ARG A 511 32.12 -31.04 -7.75
C ARG A 511 33.44 -30.28 -7.91
N GLU A 512 33.40 -28.98 -8.21
CA GLU A 512 34.59 -28.12 -8.33
C GLU A 512 35.33 -27.90 -7.01
N GLN A 513 34.68 -28.12 -5.85
CA GLN A 513 35.31 -28.01 -4.52
C GLN A 513 35.83 -29.35 -3.96
N ASP A 514 35.49 -30.49 -4.56
CA ASP A 514 35.78 -31.84 -4.05
C ASP A 514 35.33 -32.05 -2.58
N ASP A 515 34.16 -31.49 -2.24
CA ASP A 515 33.55 -31.53 -0.89
C ASP A 515 32.38 -32.55 -0.87
N PRO A 516 32.55 -33.72 -0.22
CA PRO A 516 31.50 -34.74 -0.13
C PRO A 516 30.25 -34.32 0.65
N GLU A 517 30.39 -33.46 1.66
CA GLU A 517 29.24 -32.99 2.45
C GLU A 517 28.44 -31.96 1.65
N MET A 518 29.11 -31.05 0.93
CA MET A 518 28.45 -30.12 0.00
C MET A 518 27.78 -30.85 -1.17
N LEU A 519 28.43 -31.88 -1.73
CA LEU A 519 27.84 -32.68 -2.81
C LEU A 519 26.60 -33.44 -2.33
N ALA A 520 26.62 -34.01 -1.13
CA ALA A 520 25.46 -34.62 -0.49
C ALA A 520 24.35 -33.60 -0.21
N ARG A 521 24.69 -32.42 0.31
CA ARG A 521 23.74 -31.32 0.57
C ARG A 521 23.02 -30.88 -0.71
N VAL A 522 23.73 -30.82 -1.84
CA VAL A 522 23.14 -30.55 -3.15
C VAL A 522 22.30 -31.72 -3.65
N ALA A 523 22.81 -32.96 -3.61
CA ALA A 523 22.08 -34.14 -4.09
C ALA A 523 20.75 -34.34 -3.35
N LEU A 524 20.74 -34.14 -2.03
CA LEU A 524 19.53 -34.15 -1.21
C LEU A 524 18.61 -32.96 -1.47
N GLY A 525 19.17 -31.77 -1.73
CA GLY A 525 18.40 -30.59 -2.13
C GLY A 525 17.65 -30.82 -3.44
N VAL A 526 18.33 -31.38 -4.44
CA VAL A 526 17.74 -31.77 -5.74
C VAL A 526 16.68 -32.86 -5.56
N PHE A 527 16.99 -33.96 -4.87
CA PHE A 527 16.02 -35.04 -4.59
C PHE A 527 14.75 -34.55 -3.85
N SER A 528 14.90 -33.57 -2.96
CA SER A 528 13.77 -32.93 -2.27
C SER A 528 13.00 -31.99 -3.20
N ALA A 529 13.69 -31.28 -4.09
CA ALA A 529 13.11 -30.39 -5.09
C ALA A 529 12.28 -31.15 -6.15
N GLU A 530 12.71 -32.35 -6.55
CA GLU A 530 11.96 -33.24 -7.45
C GLU A 530 10.55 -33.54 -6.95
N GLY A 531 10.37 -33.67 -5.62
CA GLY A 531 9.07 -33.94 -5.00
C GLY A 531 8.01 -32.84 -5.17
N TYR A 532 8.40 -31.63 -5.61
CA TYR A 532 7.49 -30.53 -5.93
C TYR A 532 7.21 -30.39 -7.44
N CYS A 533 7.92 -31.13 -8.29
CA CYS A 533 7.70 -31.14 -9.73
C CYS A 533 6.67 -32.21 -10.10
N ALA A 534 5.55 -31.80 -10.71
CA ALA A 534 4.52 -32.74 -11.17
C ALA A 534 5.04 -33.72 -12.24
N THR A 535 5.86 -33.24 -13.17
CA THR A 535 6.54 -34.06 -14.19
C THR A 535 7.98 -33.62 -14.36
N ILE A 536 8.91 -34.59 -14.42
CA ILE A 536 10.33 -34.37 -14.66
C ILE A 536 10.74 -35.16 -15.93
N PRO A 537 11.55 -34.59 -16.84
CA PRO A 537 12.12 -35.34 -17.96
C PRO A 537 12.89 -36.58 -17.48
N GLN A 538 12.73 -37.72 -18.17
CA GLN A 538 13.28 -39.01 -17.73
C GLN A 538 14.82 -39.02 -17.66
N ASP A 539 15.46 -38.30 -18.59
CA ASP A 539 16.90 -38.03 -18.62
C ASP A 539 17.35 -37.21 -17.41
N GLN A 540 16.55 -36.24 -16.97
CA GLN A 540 16.85 -35.46 -15.78
C GLN A 540 16.66 -36.26 -14.48
N ALA A 541 15.61 -37.09 -14.39
CA ALA A 541 15.39 -37.97 -13.25
C ALA A 541 16.54 -38.99 -13.08
N GLU A 542 17.05 -39.58 -14.18
CA GLU A 542 18.22 -40.47 -14.08
C GLU A 542 19.52 -39.70 -13.76
N ALA A 543 19.69 -38.47 -14.28
CA ALA A 543 20.81 -37.61 -13.87
C ALA A 543 20.81 -37.29 -12.36
N ASN A 544 19.63 -37.10 -11.77
CA ASN A 544 19.46 -36.85 -10.33
C ASN A 544 19.74 -38.13 -9.50
N ARG A 545 19.33 -39.31 -9.99
CA ARG A 545 19.68 -40.61 -9.40
C ARG A 545 21.19 -40.89 -9.46
N LEU A 546 21.86 -40.52 -10.56
CA LEU A 546 23.31 -40.62 -10.69
C LEU A 546 24.04 -39.67 -9.72
N LEU A 547 23.52 -38.45 -9.53
CA LEU A 547 24.04 -37.50 -8.53
C LEU A 547 23.95 -38.04 -7.10
N LEU A 548 22.84 -38.70 -6.73
CA LEU A 548 22.70 -39.36 -5.42
C LEU A 548 23.72 -40.49 -5.23
N ARG A 549 23.91 -41.34 -6.24
CA ARG A 549 24.94 -42.40 -6.24
C ARG A 549 26.35 -41.83 -6.08
N GLU A 550 26.65 -40.72 -6.76
CA GLU A 550 27.95 -40.03 -6.69
C GLU A 550 28.21 -39.45 -5.28
N ALA A 551 27.22 -38.76 -4.71
CA ALA A 551 27.30 -38.19 -3.36
C ALA A 551 27.41 -39.28 -2.28
N HIS A 552 26.64 -40.36 -2.39
CA HIS A 552 26.67 -41.49 -1.46
C HIS A 552 28.05 -42.16 -1.47
N ARG A 553 28.57 -42.47 -2.66
CA ARG A 553 29.94 -42.97 -2.86
C ARG A 553 31.00 -42.00 -2.32
N ALA A 554 30.83 -40.68 -2.44
CA ALA A 554 31.75 -39.70 -1.89
C ALA A 554 31.80 -39.75 -0.34
N LEU A 555 30.64 -39.68 0.33
CA LEU A 555 30.57 -39.73 1.79
C LEU A 555 30.97 -41.09 2.37
N ALA A 556 30.60 -42.20 1.72
CA ALA A 556 31.01 -43.55 2.14
C ALA A 556 32.55 -43.68 2.16
N ARG A 557 33.22 -43.25 1.08
CA ARG A 557 34.70 -43.27 0.98
C ARG A 557 35.38 -42.36 2.01
N SER A 558 34.80 -41.19 2.30
CA SER A 558 35.35 -40.29 3.34
C SER A 558 35.20 -40.83 4.76
N SER A 559 34.09 -41.55 5.03
CA SER A 559 33.77 -42.08 6.36
C SER A 559 34.48 -43.40 6.68
N HIS A 560 34.54 -44.31 5.69
CA HIS A 560 35.09 -45.65 5.85
C HIS A 560 35.79 -46.11 4.55
N PRO A 561 37.09 -45.79 4.36
CA PRO A 561 37.84 -46.12 3.13
C PRO A 561 37.96 -47.61 2.76
N ALA A 562 37.43 -48.52 3.58
CA ALA A 562 37.48 -49.96 3.42
C ALA A 562 36.10 -50.64 3.31
N SER A 563 35.00 -49.88 3.27
CA SER A 563 33.62 -50.43 3.26
C SER A 563 32.84 -50.19 1.96
N ALA A 564 33.53 -49.95 0.83
CA ALA A 564 32.91 -49.97 -0.50
C ALA A 564 32.54 -51.41 -0.87
N GLY A 565 31.34 -51.84 -0.45
CA GLY A 565 30.79 -53.17 -0.72
C GLY A 565 30.24 -53.28 -2.15
N PRO A 566 30.12 -54.51 -2.69
CA PRO A 566 29.59 -54.73 -4.04
C PRO A 566 28.08 -54.44 -4.19
N ASP A 567 27.35 -54.24 -3.09
CA ASP A 567 25.88 -54.12 -3.09
C ASP A 567 25.37 -52.70 -3.41
N GLU A 568 26.25 -51.71 -3.62
CA GLU A 568 25.87 -50.30 -3.89
C GLU A 568 24.96 -50.13 -5.14
N ASP A 569 25.08 -51.03 -6.13
CA ASP A 569 24.28 -50.95 -7.37
C ASP A 569 22.83 -51.50 -7.19
N GLU A 570 22.49 -52.09 -6.04
CA GLU A 570 21.11 -52.50 -5.70
C GLU A 570 20.31 -51.44 -4.91
N LEU A 571 20.93 -50.34 -4.47
CA LEU A 571 20.26 -49.32 -3.64
C LEU A 571 19.29 -48.42 -4.44
N THR A 572 18.09 -48.24 -3.89
CA THR A 572 17.08 -47.29 -4.40
C THR A 572 17.46 -45.83 -4.14
N ALA A 573 16.88 -44.91 -4.91
CA ALA A 573 17.09 -43.47 -4.72
C ALA A 573 16.72 -43.01 -3.30
N GLY A 574 15.59 -43.52 -2.77
CA GLY A 574 15.14 -43.24 -1.41
C GLY A 574 16.01 -43.86 -0.31
N GLN A 575 16.71 -44.98 -0.55
CA GLN A 575 17.69 -45.53 0.39
C GLN A 575 18.97 -44.68 0.43
N MET A 576 19.49 -44.28 -0.73
CA MET A 576 20.66 -43.39 -0.78
C MET A 576 20.38 -42.04 -0.13
N ALA A 577 19.22 -41.42 -0.42
CA ALA A 577 18.82 -40.17 0.23
C ALA A 577 18.65 -40.32 1.75
N ALA A 578 18.10 -41.46 2.20
CA ALA A 578 18.02 -41.82 3.61
C ALA A 578 19.40 -41.86 4.30
N GLU A 579 20.37 -42.61 3.75
CA GLU A 579 21.70 -42.76 4.35
C GLU A 579 22.53 -41.46 4.30
N LEU A 580 22.41 -40.70 3.20
CA LEU A 580 22.99 -39.36 3.07
C LEU A 580 22.46 -38.41 4.16
N SER A 581 21.14 -38.35 4.35
CA SER A 581 20.53 -37.46 5.35
C SER A 581 20.93 -37.81 6.79
N ILE A 582 21.07 -39.10 7.11
CA ILE A 582 21.59 -39.57 8.40
C ILE A 582 23.05 -39.13 8.58
N THR A 583 23.88 -39.32 7.55
CA THR A 583 25.32 -39.02 7.60
C THR A 583 25.58 -37.53 7.83
N LEU A 584 24.92 -36.65 7.05
CA LEU A 584 24.98 -35.19 7.29
C LEU A 584 24.47 -34.82 8.69
N SER A 585 23.35 -35.39 9.13
CA SER A 585 22.81 -35.12 10.48
C SER A 585 23.76 -35.58 11.61
N VAL A 586 24.62 -36.58 11.38
CA VAL A 586 25.65 -37.00 12.34
C VAL A 586 26.85 -36.05 12.31
N SER A 587 27.25 -35.54 11.14
CA SER A 587 28.34 -34.57 11.03
C SER A 587 27.95 -33.21 11.62
N ALA A 588 26.77 -32.70 11.26
CA ALA A 588 26.22 -31.43 11.76
C ALA A 588 26.11 -31.39 13.31
N ARG A 589 25.68 -32.49 13.95
CA ARG A 589 25.68 -32.61 15.43
C ARG A 589 27.08 -32.54 16.05
N ARG A 590 28.13 -32.96 15.34
CA ARG A 590 29.54 -32.86 15.79
C ARG A 590 30.10 -31.45 15.56
N GLY A 591 29.75 -30.81 14.44
CA GLY A 591 30.12 -29.43 14.12
C GLY A 591 29.33 -28.37 14.89
N GLN A 592 28.20 -28.74 15.52
CA GLN A 592 27.22 -27.85 16.13
C GLN A 592 26.54 -26.90 15.11
N ASP A 593 26.38 -27.36 13.86
CA ASP A 593 25.68 -26.64 12.79
C ASP A 593 24.17 -26.95 12.86
N ASP A 594 23.39 -26.01 13.40
CA ASP A 594 21.94 -26.15 13.51
C ASP A 594 21.20 -26.03 12.15
N GLU A 595 21.78 -25.36 11.14
CA GLU A 595 21.16 -25.19 9.81
C GLU A 595 21.30 -26.49 8.99
N GLU A 596 22.50 -27.07 8.96
CA GLU A 596 22.76 -28.35 8.29
C GLU A 596 22.06 -29.51 9.02
N LEU A 597 21.99 -29.48 10.36
CA LEU A 597 21.21 -30.45 11.13
C LEU A 597 19.71 -30.33 10.88
N GLY A 598 19.18 -29.10 10.86
CA GLY A 598 17.78 -28.83 10.55
C GLY A 598 17.40 -29.32 9.16
N PHE A 599 18.26 -29.09 8.15
CA PHE A 599 18.09 -29.63 6.81
C PHE A 599 18.12 -31.17 6.80
N GLY A 600 19.16 -31.78 7.37
CA GLY A 600 19.31 -33.24 7.39
C GLY A 600 18.14 -33.96 8.05
N LEU A 601 17.60 -33.42 9.15
CA LEU A 601 16.41 -33.93 9.83
C LEU A 601 15.13 -33.77 8.99
N TRP A 602 14.92 -32.62 8.33
CA TRP A 602 13.77 -32.41 7.44
C TRP A 602 13.81 -33.33 6.21
N THR A 603 14.97 -33.45 5.56
CA THR A 603 15.14 -34.38 4.43
C THR A 603 14.93 -35.82 4.86
N ARG A 604 15.48 -36.25 6.01
CA ARG A 604 15.25 -37.59 6.56
C ARG A 604 13.77 -37.84 6.81
N HIS A 605 13.09 -36.90 7.48
CA HIS A 605 11.66 -36.97 7.80
C HIS A 605 10.80 -37.13 6.55
N ASN A 606 11.05 -36.34 5.51
CA ASN A 606 10.27 -36.37 4.28
C ASN A 606 10.57 -37.63 3.45
N ALA A 607 11.84 -38.03 3.31
CA ALA A 607 12.27 -39.20 2.54
C ALA A 607 11.71 -40.54 3.09
N ILE A 608 11.44 -40.61 4.40
CA ILE A 608 10.82 -41.78 5.04
C ILE A 608 9.30 -41.68 5.21
N TRP A 609 8.62 -40.63 4.74
CA TRP A 609 7.17 -40.52 4.94
C TRP A 609 6.44 -41.74 4.37
N GLY A 610 5.68 -42.45 5.20
CA GLY A 610 5.04 -43.70 4.82
C GLY A 610 4.64 -44.55 6.02
N LEU A 611 3.81 -45.57 5.76
CA LEU A 611 3.27 -46.46 6.79
C LEU A 611 4.39 -47.22 7.51
N GLY A 612 4.34 -47.25 8.85
CA GLY A 612 5.36 -47.87 9.71
C GLY A 612 6.54 -46.99 10.12
N THR A 613 6.81 -45.85 9.47
CA THR A 613 7.96 -44.97 9.84
C THR A 613 7.61 -43.92 10.89
N ALA A 614 6.33 -43.77 11.22
CA ALA A 614 5.80 -42.72 12.10
C ALA A 614 6.54 -42.60 13.45
N ALA A 615 6.96 -43.72 14.05
CA ALA A 615 7.71 -43.71 15.31
C ALA A 615 9.07 -43.00 15.20
N GLU A 616 9.74 -43.08 14.04
CA GLU A 616 10.97 -42.32 13.78
C GLU A 616 10.64 -40.84 13.52
N ARG A 617 9.58 -40.54 12.75
CA ARG A 617 9.15 -39.17 12.46
C ARG A 617 8.72 -38.41 13.72
N VAL A 618 8.15 -39.09 14.71
CA VAL A 618 7.90 -38.55 16.07
C VAL A 618 9.19 -38.13 16.77
N ALA A 619 10.30 -38.86 16.61
CA ALA A 619 11.59 -38.49 17.21
C ALA A 619 12.28 -37.35 16.45
N LEU A 620 12.30 -37.40 15.11
CA LEU A 620 12.86 -36.34 14.25
C LEU A 620 12.18 -34.99 14.52
N THR A 621 10.86 -34.98 14.73
CA THR A 621 10.12 -33.75 15.02
C THR A 621 10.40 -33.18 16.42
N GLU A 622 10.82 -33.96 17.42
CA GLU A 622 11.24 -33.42 18.73
C GLU A 622 12.53 -32.60 18.62
N GLU A 623 13.49 -33.09 17.84
CA GLU A 623 14.75 -32.40 17.59
C GLU A 623 14.54 -31.16 16.71
N LEU A 624 13.71 -31.25 15.68
CA LEU A 624 13.32 -30.09 14.85
C LEU A 624 12.59 -28.99 15.63
N ILE A 625 11.70 -29.34 16.57
CA ILE A 625 11.06 -28.38 17.48
C ILE A 625 12.14 -27.67 18.32
N THR A 626 13.07 -28.43 18.89
CA THR A 626 14.15 -27.92 19.75
C THR A 626 15.10 -26.98 18.99
N LEU A 627 15.42 -27.32 17.73
CA LEU A 627 16.26 -26.49 16.86
C LEU A 627 15.54 -25.18 16.47
N ALA A 628 14.26 -25.26 16.10
CA ALA A 628 13.48 -24.08 15.77
C ALA A 628 13.28 -23.13 16.97
N GLU A 629 13.18 -23.66 18.19
CA GLU A 629 13.17 -22.86 19.42
C GLU A 629 14.51 -22.17 19.66
N ARG A 630 15.64 -22.89 19.51
CA ARG A 630 16.99 -22.31 19.63
C ARG A 630 17.27 -21.23 18.58
N ALA A 631 16.79 -21.42 17.36
CA ALA A 631 16.94 -20.47 16.25
C ALA A 631 15.94 -19.30 16.30
N GLY A 632 14.99 -19.28 17.25
CA GLY A 632 13.96 -18.24 17.32
C GLY A 632 12.98 -18.26 16.14
N ASN A 633 12.78 -19.42 15.49
CA ASN A 633 11.97 -19.58 14.28
C ASN A 633 10.57 -20.14 14.62
N PRO A 634 9.55 -19.30 14.84
CA PRO A 634 8.21 -19.76 15.22
C PRO A 634 7.52 -20.55 14.10
N ALA A 635 7.78 -20.23 12.83
CA ALA A 635 7.18 -20.92 11.68
C ALA A 635 7.73 -22.35 11.53
N GLY A 636 9.05 -22.52 11.64
CA GLY A 636 9.71 -23.82 11.66
C GLY A 636 9.26 -24.68 12.85
N ARG A 637 9.12 -24.09 14.04
CA ARG A 637 8.56 -24.78 15.22
C ARG A 637 7.12 -25.22 14.95
N HIS A 638 6.27 -24.33 14.45
CA HIS A 638 4.87 -24.62 14.16
C HIS A 638 4.73 -25.78 13.16
N MET A 639 5.51 -25.77 12.07
CA MET A 639 5.54 -26.85 11.07
C MET A 639 6.04 -28.19 11.67
N ALA A 640 7.07 -28.16 12.51
CA ALA A 640 7.56 -29.37 13.18
C ALA A 640 6.53 -29.96 14.18
N VAL A 641 5.76 -29.10 14.88
CA VAL A 641 4.64 -29.56 15.73
C VAL A 641 3.46 -30.08 14.88
N ALA A 642 3.20 -29.51 13.70
CA ALA A 642 2.18 -30.01 12.78
C ALA A 642 2.49 -31.45 12.36
N MET A 643 3.67 -31.68 11.77
CA MET A 643 4.11 -33.01 11.35
C MET A 643 4.17 -34.02 12.51
N ARG A 644 4.47 -33.56 13.73
CA ARG A 644 4.42 -34.38 14.95
C ARG A 644 3.01 -34.89 15.27
N TRP A 645 1.97 -34.05 15.17
CA TRP A 645 0.61 -34.51 15.49
C TRP A 645 0.13 -35.54 14.45
N VAL A 646 0.50 -35.38 13.19
CA VAL A 646 0.20 -36.34 12.11
C VAL A 646 0.88 -37.69 12.37
N ALA A 647 2.17 -37.70 12.72
CA ALA A 647 2.89 -38.93 13.02
C ALA A 647 2.36 -39.63 14.30
N LEU A 648 1.88 -38.88 15.30
CA LEU A 648 1.15 -39.47 16.45
C LEU A 648 -0.21 -40.06 16.05
N LEU A 649 -0.87 -39.47 15.04
CA LEU A 649 -2.13 -40.00 14.50
C LEU A 649 -1.90 -41.33 13.76
N GLU A 650 -0.88 -41.43 12.92
CA GLU A 650 -0.48 -42.69 12.25
C GLU A 650 -0.26 -43.84 13.24
N LEU A 651 0.34 -43.57 14.40
CA LEU A 651 0.56 -44.56 15.45
C LEU A 651 -0.71 -44.95 16.23
N GLY A 652 -1.84 -44.25 16.04
CA GLY A 652 -3.02 -44.38 16.89
C GLY A 652 -2.77 -43.92 18.32
N ASP A 653 -1.83 -43.00 18.53
CA ASP A 653 -1.34 -42.61 19.85
C ASP A 653 -2.19 -41.48 20.46
N PRO A 654 -2.79 -41.66 21.65
CA PRO A 654 -3.64 -40.65 22.28
C PRO A 654 -2.91 -39.36 22.67
N ARG A 655 -1.56 -39.32 22.60
CA ARG A 655 -0.76 -38.08 22.71
C ARG A 655 -1.04 -37.09 21.57
N PHE A 656 -1.59 -37.54 20.44
CA PHE A 656 -2.11 -36.68 19.36
C PHE A 656 -2.99 -35.54 19.91
N ALA A 657 -4.01 -35.86 20.72
CA ALA A 657 -5.00 -34.88 21.16
C ALA A 657 -4.45 -33.71 22.00
N PRO A 658 -3.60 -33.92 23.04
CA PRO A 658 -2.95 -32.81 23.75
C PRO A 658 -1.87 -32.11 22.91
N THR A 659 -1.10 -32.80 22.06
CA THR A 659 -0.13 -32.15 21.16
C THR A 659 -0.83 -31.21 20.18
N TYR A 660 -1.91 -31.66 19.55
CA TYR A 660 -2.73 -30.85 18.65
C TYR A 660 -3.37 -29.64 19.37
N ARG A 661 -3.85 -29.79 20.62
CA ARG A 661 -4.36 -28.64 21.37
C ARG A 661 -3.26 -27.59 21.63
N GLY A 662 -2.06 -28.04 22.03
CA GLY A 662 -0.91 -27.14 22.24
C GLY A 662 -0.43 -26.47 20.95
N TYR A 663 -0.62 -27.11 19.80
CA TYR A 663 -0.40 -26.53 18.47
C TYR A 663 -1.39 -25.39 18.19
N VAL A 664 -2.71 -25.63 18.33
CA VAL A 664 -3.75 -24.61 18.16
C VAL A 664 -3.52 -23.43 19.11
N GLU A 665 -3.34 -23.70 20.40
CA GLU A 665 -3.09 -22.66 21.43
C GLU A 665 -1.82 -21.82 21.18
N ALA A 666 -0.81 -22.37 20.49
CA ALA A 666 0.39 -21.63 20.12
C ALA A 666 0.18 -20.79 18.84
N ALA A 667 -0.61 -21.30 17.90
CA ALA A 667 -0.92 -20.63 16.64
C ALA A 667 -1.94 -19.48 16.81
N GLU A 668 -2.95 -19.63 17.68
CA GLU A 668 -3.89 -18.57 18.05
C GLU A 668 -3.21 -17.36 18.74
N ARG A 669 -2.03 -17.58 19.33
CA ARG A 669 -1.19 -16.53 19.96
C ARG A 669 -0.15 -15.95 19.00
N SER A 670 -0.22 -16.28 17.71
CA SER A 670 0.74 -15.85 16.69
C SER A 670 0.15 -14.83 15.73
N ASP A 671 0.89 -13.74 15.53
CA ASP A 671 0.62 -12.75 14.50
C ASP A 671 1.20 -13.10 13.12
N VAL A 672 1.96 -14.21 13.00
CA VAL A 672 2.59 -14.65 11.75
C VAL A 672 1.53 -15.16 10.76
N PRO A 673 1.40 -14.56 9.55
CA PRO A 673 0.36 -14.93 8.58
C PRO A 673 0.37 -16.39 8.15
N SER A 674 1.55 -16.98 7.88
CA SER A 674 1.65 -18.38 7.45
C SER A 674 1.16 -19.37 8.51
N ILE A 675 1.45 -19.11 9.79
CA ILE A 675 0.96 -19.90 10.93
C ILE A 675 -0.57 -19.87 11.01
N ARG A 676 -1.20 -18.71 10.73
CA ARG A 676 -2.66 -18.59 10.70
C ARG A 676 -3.28 -19.34 9.52
N HIS A 677 -2.65 -19.30 8.35
CA HIS A 677 -3.12 -20.01 7.17
C HIS A 677 -3.06 -21.55 7.34
N THR A 678 -1.92 -22.08 7.80
CA THR A 678 -1.78 -23.52 8.07
C THR A 678 -2.70 -23.99 9.20
N LEU A 679 -2.88 -23.19 10.26
CA LEU A 679 -3.80 -23.51 11.36
C LEU A 679 -5.23 -23.82 10.87
N VAL A 680 -5.78 -23.02 9.96
CA VAL A 680 -7.17 -23.19 9.48
C VAL A 680 -7.31 -24.48 8.65
N ILE A 681 -6.27 -24.88 7.92
CA ILE A 681 -6.21 -26.18 7.23
C ILE A 681 -6.18 -27.31 8.26
N ASP A 682 -5.25 -27.28 9.23
CA ASP A 682 -5.11 -28.27 10.30
C ASP A 682 -6.36 -28.37 11.20
N GLN A 683 -7.12 -27.27 11.36
CA GLN A 683 -8.45 -27.27 11.99
C GLN A 683 -9.46 -28.06 11.15
N SER A 684 -9.57 -27.75 9.86
CA SER A 684 -10.48 -28.47 8.96
C SER A 684 -10.21 -29.98 8.88
N LEU A 685 -8.93 -30.39 8.82
CA LEU A 685 -8.53 -31.81 8.80
C LEU A 685 -8.98 -32.55 10.07
N VAL A 686 -8.72 -31.97 11.25
CA VAL A 686 -9.02 -32.62 12.54
C VAL A 686 -10.51 -32.52 12.91
N GLU A 687 -11.25 -31.54 12.41
CA GLU A 687 -12.71 -31.47 12.56
C GLU A 687 -13.44 -32.47 11.67
N ALA A 688 -12.99 -32.66 10.42
CA ALA A 688 -13.49 -33.73 9.54
C ALA A 688 -13.23 -35.11 10.16
N LEU A 689 -12.04 -35.33 10.74
CA LEU A 689 -11.72 -36.53 11.51
C LEU A 689 -12.67 -36.75 12.71
N ARG A 690 -13.00 -35.69 13.44
CA ARG A 690 -13.96 -35.73 14.57
C ARG A 690 -15.42 -35.83 14.12
N GLY A 691 -15.70 -35.62 12.84
CA GLY A 691 -17.03 -35.63 12.25
C GLY A 691 -17.83 -34.35 12.47
N ASP A 692 -17.19 -33.21 12.76
CA ASP A 692 -17.80 -31.88 12.66
C ASP A 692 -17.55 -31.33 11.24
N PHE A 693 -18.24 -31.92 10.27
CA PHE A 693 -18.02 -31.55 8.86
C PHE A 693 -18.48 -30.11 8.57
N ASP A 694 -19.52 -29.61 9.25
CA ASP A 694 -19.95 -28.23 9.08
C ASP A 694 -18.86 -27.24 9.50
N ALA A 695 -18.05 -27.57 10.52
CA ALA A 695 -16.89 -26.78 10.92
C ALA A 695 -15.72 -26.91 9.93
N ALA A 696 -15.41 -28.14 9.49
CA ALA A 696 -14.40 -28.38 8.47
C ALA A 696 -14.69 -27.63 7.15
N GLU A 697 -15.93 -27.66 6.67
CA GLU A 697 -16.37 -26.97 5.45
C GLU A 697 -16.32 -25.43 5.60
N ARG A 698 -16.58 -24.89 6.81
CA ARG A 698 -16.36 -23.45 7.10
C ARG A 698 -14.88 -23.06 7.04
N HIS A 699 -13.99 -23.89 7.57
CA HIS A 699 -12.55 -23.60 7.53
C HIS A 699 -11.99 -23.69 6.11
N ILE A 700 -12.45 -24.62 5.25
CA ILE A 700 -12.06 -24.61 3.83
C ILE A 700 -12.52 -23.31 3.15
N ALA A 701 -13.75 -22.86 3.41
CA ALA A 701 -14.25 -21.60 2.86
C ALA A 701 -13.40 -20.39 3.32
N GLN A 702 -12.91 -20.38 4.57
CA GLN A 702 -11.98 -19.36 5.07
C GLN A 702 -10.62 -19.39 4.36
N VAL A 703 -10.03 -20.57 4.10
CA VAL A 703 -8.78 -20.68 3.32
C VAL A 703 -8.98 -20.15 1.90
N VAL A 704 -10.10 -20.49 1.25
CA VAL A 704 -10.46 -19.99 -0.09
C VAL A 704 -10.71 -18.48 -0.09
N GLU A 705 -11.18 -17.89 1.01
CA GLU A 705 -11.31 -16.44 1.14
C GLU A 705 -9.95 -15.76 1.36
N MET A 706 -9.09 -16.31 2.22
CA MET A 706 -7.73 -15.81 2.49
C MET A 706 -6.80 -15.89 1.26
N GLY A 707 -6.97 -16.92 0.41
CA GLY A 707 -6.10 -17.14 -0.75
C GLY A 707 -6.34 -16.20 -1.94
N ARG A 708 -7.49 -15.51 -2.01
CA ARG A 708 -7.93 -14.73 -3.20
C ARG A 708 -7.02 -13.57 -3.58
N ASP A 709 -6.30 -13.00 -2.62
CA ASP A 709 -5.40 -11.86 -2.84
C ASP A 709 -3.96 -12.32 -3.19
N THR A 710 -3.75 -13.62 -3.48
CA THR A 710 -2.41 -14.20 -3.69
C THR A 710 -2.37 -15.25 -4.82
N GLU A 711 -1.31 -15.24 -5.63
CA GLU A 711 -1.17 -16.09 -6.85
C GLU A 711 -0.76 -17.55 -6.55
N HIS A 712 -1.45 -18.23 -5.63
CA HIS A 712 -1.03 -19.56 -5.12
C HIS A 712 -1.93 -20.72 -5.59
N GLU A 713 -1.76 -21.15 -6.85
CA GLU A 713 -2.50 -22.30 -7.42
C GLU A 713 -2.18 -23.63 -6.72
N HIS A 714 -0.98 -23.78 -6.14
CA HIS A 714 -0.43 -25.06 -5.67
C HIS A 714 -1.21 -25.76 -4.54
N TRP A 715 -2.06 -25.06 -3.79
CA TRP A 715 -2.88 -25.66 -2.73
C TRP A 715 -4.31 -26.02 -3.17
N ILE A 716 -4.75 -25.59 -4.35
CA ILE A 716 -6.15 -25.75 -4.80
C ILE A 716 -6.50 -27.24 -4.95
N GLU A 717 -5.63 -28.04 -5.57
CA GLU A 717 -5.86 -29.48 -5.72
C GLU A 717 -5.83 -30.23 -4.36
N MET A 718 -5.10 -29.74 -3.36
CA MET A 718 -5.16 -30.31 -2.02
C MET A 718 -6.47 -29.96 -1.28
N LEU A 719 -7.02 -28.76 -1.50
CA LEU A 719 -8.36 -28.42 -1.00
C LEU A 719 -9.44 -29.28 -1.66
N ASP A 720 -9.32 -29.59 -2.95
CA ASP A 720 -10.23 -30.53 -3.64
C ASP A 720 -10.05 -32.00 -3.20
N HIS A 721 -8.84 -32.42 -2.82
CA HIS A 721 -8.61 -33.70 -2.12
C HIS A 721 -9.36 -33.71 -0.78
N HIS A 722 -9.27 -32.65 0.03
CA HIS A 722 -9.97 -32.60 1.31
C HIS A 722 -11.50 -32.56 1.15
N TRP A 723 -12.01 -31.86 0.13
CA TRP A 723 -13.42 -31.95 -0.28
C TRP A 723 -13.83 -33.39 -0.60
N TRP A 724 -13.01 -34.13 -1.37
CA TRP A 724 -13.21 -35.56 -1.61
C TRP A 724 -13.22 -36.35 -0.29
N THR A 725 -12.28 -36.12 0.63
CA THR A 725 -12.19 -36.82 1.94
C THR A 725 -13.47 -36.60 2.76
N ILE A 726 -13.93 -35.36 2.89
CA ILE A 726 -15.18 -35.03 3.59
C ILE A 726 -16.38 -35.70 2.92
N ARG A 727 -16.50 -35.63 1.59
CA ARG A 727 -17.64 -36.22 0.86
C ARG A 727 -17.62 -37.75 0.91
N MET A 728 -16.46 -38.40 0.96
CA MET A 728 -16.33 -39.85 1.19
C MET A 728 -16.77 -40.23 2.61
N LEU A 729 -16.33 -39.51 3.65
CA LEU A 729 -16.74 -39.74 5.04
C LEU A 729 -18.25 -39.48 5.26
N GLN A 730 -18.83 -38.51 4.56
CA GLN A 730 -20.27 -38.22 4.58
C GLN A 730 -21.11 -39.24 3.77
N GLY A 731 -20.51 -40.15 3.00
CA GLY A 731 -21.25 -41.07 2.12
C GLY A 731 -21.90 -40.39 0.91
N ARG A 732 -21.31 -39.29 0.42
CA ARG A 732 -21.76 -38.47 -0.71
C ARG A 732 -20.90 -38.76 -1.94
N TYR A 733 -20.78 -40.04 -2.29
CA TYR A 733 -19.82 -40.55 -3.27
C TYR A 733 -19.93 -39.93 -4.68
N ALA A 734 -21.11 -39.43 -5.08
CA ALA A 734 -21.25 -38.67 -6.33
C ALA A 734 -20.48 -37.34 -6.30
N GLU A 735 -20.60 -36.59 -5.20
CA GLU A 735 -19.88 -35.32 -5.00
C GLU A 735 -18.38 -35.56 -4.75
N ALA A 736 -18.01 -36.72 -4.19
CA ALA A 736 -16.62 -37.14 -4.13
C ALA A 736 -16.06 -37.42 -5.54
N ALA A 737 -16.79 -38.12 -6.41
CA ALA A 737 -16.41 -38.30 -7.81
C ALA A 737 -16.31 -36.96 -8.58
N GLU A 738 -17.21 -36.01 -8.30
CA GLU A 738 -17.11 -34.64 -8.86
C GLU A 738 -15.92 -33.83 -8.31
N ALA A 739 -15.45 -34.13 -7.08
CA ALA A 739 -14.24 -33.53 -6.51
C ALA A 739 -12.96 -34.15 -7.08
N ALA A 740 -12.86 -35.49 -7.13
CA ALA A 740 -11.75 -36.19 -7.77
C ALA A 740 -11.60 -35.83 -9.26
N GLY A 741 -12.71 -35.62 -9.97
CA GLY A 741 -12.74 -35.18 -11.36
C GLY A 741 -12.26 -33.74 -11.61
N ARG A 742 -11.98 -32.94 -10.57
CA ARG A 742 -11.30 -31.62 -10.70
C ARG A 742 -9.78 -31.71 -10.56
N LEU A 743 -9.27 -32.77 -9.95
CA LEU A 743 -7.84 -32.99 -9.74
C LEU A 743 -7.15 -33.36 -11.06
N THR A 744 -5.95 -32.84 -11.28
CA THR A 744 -5.18 -33.09 -12.50
C THR A 744 -3.96 -33.97 -12.19
N VAL A 745 -3.50 -34.74 -13.18
CA VAL A 745 -2.21 -35.46 -13.08
C VAL A 745 -1.03 -34.48 -13.04
N ALA A 746 -1.26 -33.19 -13.35
CA ALA A 746 -0.25 -32.13 -13.33
C ALA A 746 -0.19 -31.33 -12.01
N GLY A 747 -1.08 -31.60 -11.04
CA GLY A 747 -1.09 -30.97 -9.72
C GLY A 747 -1.27 -31.95 -8.55
N HIS A 748 -1.75 -33.16 -8.80
CA HIS A 748 -1.99 -34.19 -7.78
C HIS A 748 -1.40 -35.55 -8.18
N GLY A 749 -0.75 -36.24 -7.23
CA GLY A 749 0.00 -37.48 -7.50
C GLY A 749 -0.83 -38.76 -7.64
N PHE A 750 -2.12 -38.75 -7.24
CA PHE A 750 -2.97 -39.97 -7.27
C PHE A 750 -4.46 -39.73 -7.67
N PRO A 751 -4.79 -38.84 -8.63
CA PRO A 751 -6.18 -38.44 -8.90
C PRO A 751 -7.05 -39.61 -9.42
N ALA A 752 -6.47 -40.47 -10.28
CA ALA A 752 -7.15 -41.65 -10.80
C ALA A 752 -7.59 -42.62 -9.69
N GLY A 753 -6.77 -42.78 -8.64
CA GLY A 753 -7.10 -43.62 -7.48
C GLY A 753 -8.23 -43.03 -6.63
N LEU A 754 -8.29 -41.71 -6.47
CA LEU A 754 -9.39 -41.02 -5.78
C LEU A 754 -10.72 -41.14 -6.56
N GLN A 755 -10.66 -41.03 -7.90
CA GLN A 755 -11.82 -41.30 -8.76
C GLN A 755 -12.28 -42.76 -8.62
N ALA A 756 -11.35 -43.71 -8.70
CA ALA A 756 -11.65 -45.13 -8.61
C ALA A 756 -12.28 -45.52 -7.27
N LEU A 757 -11.79 -44.98 -6.14
CA LEU A 757 -12.40 -45.14 -4.82
C LEU A 757 -13.84 -44.59 -4.77
N ALA A 758 -14.12 -43.45 -5.40
CA ALA A 758 -15.46 -42.86 -5.43
C ALA A 758 -16.45 -43.66 -6.30
N GLU A 759 -16.04 -44.09 -7.50
CA GLU A 759 -16.87 -44.93 -8.37
C GLU A 759 -17.10 -46.34 -7.78
N LEU A 760 -16.08 -46.93 -7.13
CA LEU A 760 -16.19 -48.21 -6.41
C LEU A 760 -17.28 -48.15 -5.32
N ARG A 761 -17.38 -47.02 -4.60
CA ARG A 761 -18.45 -46.75 -3.60
C ARG A 761 -19.81 -46.46 -4.21
N ARG A 762 -19.86 -45.98 -5.46
CA ARG A 762 -21.10 -45.91 -6.27
C ARG A 762 -21.48 -47.28 -6.81
N GLY A 763 -20.54 -48.22 -6.86
CA GLY A 763 -20.73 -49.63 -7.20
C GLY A 763 -20.23 -50.02 -8.59
N ASP A 764 -19.33 -49.22 -9.18
CA ASP A 764 -18.58 -49.58 -10.38
C ASP A 764 -17.13 -49.95 -10.00
N PRO A 765 -16.74 -51.24 -10.04
CA PRO A 765 -15.39 -51.68 -9.71
C PRO A 765 -14.39 -51.54 -10.87
N GLU A 766 -14.84 -51.25 -12.10
CA GLU A 766 -14.00 -51.31 -13.30
C GLU A 766 -12.83 -50.27 -13.31
N PRO A 767 -12.98 -49.03 -12.79
CA PRO A 767 -11.84 -48.12 -12.64
C PRO A 767 -10.80 -48.63 -11.62
N ALA A 768 -11.26 -49.26 -10.54
CA ALA A 768 -10.39 -49.74 -9.47
C ALA A 768 -9.64 -51.01 -9.87
N LEU A 769 -10.32 -51.97 -10.52
CA LEU A 769 -9.72 -53.19 -11.05
C LEU A 769 -8.60 -52.91 -12.06
N ARG A 770 -8.79 -51.93 -12.96
CA ARG A 770 -7.75 -51.55 -13.94
C ARG A 770 -6.49 -51.01 -13.27
N LEU A 771 -6.63 -50.07 -12.33
CA LEU A 771 -5.48 -49.56 -11.56
C LEU A 771 -4.78 -50.67 -10.77
N VAL A 772 -5.53 -51.57 -10.12
CA VAL A 772 -4.96 -52.70 -9.37
C VAL A 772 -4.19 -53.66 -10.29
N ALA A 773 -4.64 -53.86 -11.54
CA ALA A 773 -3.96 -54.68 -12.54
C ALA A 773 -2.75 -53.99 -13.22
N GLU A 774 -2.77 -52.66 -13.33
CA GLU A 774 -1.63 -51.83 -13.77
C GLU A 774 -0.51 -51.80 -12.72
N GLY A 775 -0.85 -52.02 -11.45
CA GLY A 775 0.09 -52.09 -10.32
C GLY A 775 0.23 -50.74 -9.58
N PRO A 776 1.00 -50.72 -8.47
CA PRO A 776 1.23 -49.47 -7.73
C PRO A 776 1.93 -48.44 -8.63
N PRO A 777 1.58 -47.14 -8.56
CA PRO A 777 2.27 -46.11 -9.32
C PRO A 777 3.79 -46.17 -9.10
N THR A 778 4.54 -46.26 -10.20
CA THR A 778 5.90 -46.82 -10.21
C THR A 778 7.02 -45.85 -9.83
N ASP A 779 6.70 -44.61 -9.45
CA ASP A 779 7.69 -43.63 -8.98
C ASP A 779 7.82 -43.64 -7.45
N GLU A 780 9.00 -44.04 -6.97
CA GLU A 780 9.33 -44.16 -5.54
C GLU A 780 9.36 -42.83 -4.78
N GLN A 781 9.50 -41.68 -5.45
CA GLN A 781 9.52 -40.37 -4.78
C GLN A 781 8.11 -39.82 -4.61
N GLN A 782 7.38 -39.62 -5.72
CA GLN A 782 6.05 -39.00 -5.68
C GLN A 782 5.02 -39.86 -4.93
N ASN A 783 5.09 -41.20 -5.02
CA ASN A 783 4.01 -42.08 -4.57
C ASN A 783 4.04 -42.43 -3.06
N ARG A 784 5.14 -42.20 -2.32
CA ARG A 784 5.24 -42.57 -0.89
C ARG A 784 4.15 -41.95 -0.01
N GLY A 785 3.82 -40.68 -0.27
CA GLY A 785 2.73 -39.98 0.42
C GLY A 785 1.33 -40.52 0.08
N PHE A 786 1.17 -41.20 -1.06
CA PHE A 786 -0.10 -41.75 -1.54
C PHE A 786 -0.23 -43.27 -1.32
N PHE A 787 0.85 -43.97 -0.96
CA PHE A 787 0.84 -45.42 -0.74
C PHE A 787 -0.23 -45.91 0.26
N PRO A 788 -0.60 -45.18 1.34
CA PRO A 788 -1.74 -45.56 2.19
C PRO A 788 -3.10 -45.52 1.48
N LEU A 789 -3.31 -44.59 0.52
CA LEU A 789 -4.49 -44.56 -0.35
C LEU A 789 -4.47 -45.70 -1.38
N TRP A 790 -3.29 -46.11 -1.86
CA TRP A 790 -3.15 -47.31 -2.69
C TRP A 790 -3.54 -48.58 -1.93
N LEU A 791 -3.03 -48.77 -0.71
CA LEU A 791 -3.41 -49.91 0.14
C LEU A 791 -4.92 -49.93 0.45
N ARG A 792 -5.53 -48.76 0.65
CA ARG A 792 -6.99 -48.61 0.77
C ARG A 792 -7.71 -48.99 -0.53
N LEU A 793 -7.26 -48.53 -1.69
CA LEU A 793 -7.82 -48.91 -3.00
C LEU A 793 -7.82 -50.43 -3.19
N GLN A 794 -6.70 -51.10 -2.90
CA GLN A 794 -6.63 -52.57 -2.96
C GLN A 794 -7.61 -53.24 -1.96
N ALA A 795 -7.68 -52.76 -0.72
CA ALA A 795 -8.56 -53.32 0.31
C ALA A 795 -10.05 -53.14 0.01
N GLU A 796 -10.45 -51.97 -0.48
CA GLU A 796 -11.82 -51.71 -0.91
C GLU A 796 -12.17 -52.56 -2.15
N THR A 797 -11.24 -52.70 -3.11
CA THR A 797 -11.45 -53.50 -4.32
C THR A 797 -11.64 -54.98 -3.98
N ALA A 798 -10.74 -55.56 -3.18
CA ALA A 798 -10.85 -56.95 -2.71
C ALA A 798 -12.18 -57.22 -2.01
N ALA A 799 -12.65 -56.27 -1.20
CA ALA A 799 -13.92 -56.41 -0.48
C ALA A 799 -15.15 -56.32 -1.39
N ALA A 800 -15.11 -55.47 -2.42
CA ALA A 800 -16.20 -55.30 -3.38
C ALA A 800 -16.31 -56.49 -4.36
N THR A 801 -15.19 -56.99 -4.86
CA THR A 801 -15.14 -58.10 -5.83
C THR A 801 -15.23 -59.48 -5.17
N ARG A 802 -14.83 -59.58 -3.89
CA ARG A 802 -14.56 -60.86 -3.17
C ARG A 802 -13.48 -61.71 -3.84
N ASP A 803 -12.48 -61.07 -4.44
CA ASP A 803 -11.29 -61.74 -4.97
C ASP A 803 -10.42 -62.29 -3.83
N PRO A 804 -10.20 -63.62 -3.73
CA PRO A 804 -9.43 -64.23 -2.65
C PRO A 804 -7.91 -64.03 -2.79
N GLU A 805 -7.38 -63.84 -4.00
CA GLU A 805 -5.95 -63.62 -4.23
C GLU A 805 -5.58 -62.17 -3.86
N LEU A 806 -6.41 -61.21 -4.27
CA LEU A 806 -6.27 -59.81 -3.84
C LEU A 806 -6.53 -59.66 -2.33
N ALA A 807 -7.50 -60.39 -1.76
CA ALA A 807 -7.74 -60.43 -0.31
C ALA A 807 -6.53 -60.94 0.48
N ALA A 808 -5.84 -61.99 -0.01
CA ALA A 808 -4.61 -62.48 0.58
C ALA A 808 -3.47 -61.45 0.46
N SER A 809 -3.29 -60.85 -0.71
CA SER A 809 -2.25 -59.82 -0.95
C SER A 809 -2.42 -58.61 -0.02
N VAL A 810 -3.64 -58.06 0.10
CA VAL A 810 -3.96 -56.95 1.01
C VAL A 810 -3.74 -57.34 2.47
N ARG A 811 -4.13 -58.56 2.85
CA ARG A 811 -3.96 -59.08 4.21
C ARG A 811 -2.50 -59.13 4.61
N ASP A 812 -1.62 -59.58 3.72
CA ASP A 812 -0.19 -59.69 3.98
C ASP A 812 0.48 -58.30 3.99
N ALA A 813 0.07 -57.39 3.09
CA ALA A 813 0.56 -56.01 3.07
C ALA A 813 0.16 -55.19 4.31
N LEU A 814 -1.06 -55.37 4.83
CA LEU A 814 -1.57 -54.58 5.97
C LEU A 814 -1.30 -55.20 7.35
N SER A 815 -1.12 -56.52 7.46
CA SER A 815 -0.95 -57.18 8.77
C SER A 815 0.26 -56.71 9.61
N PRO A 816 1.41 -56.27 9.05
CA PRO A 816 2.50 -55.68 9.83
C PRO A 816 2.11 -54.40 10.59
N TYR A 817 1.06 -53.70 10.15
CA TYR A 817 0.70 -52.35 10.61
C TYR A 817 -0.56 -52.32 11.49
N ARG A 818 -0.97 -53.46 12.08
CA ARG A 818 -2.12 -53.51 13.01
C ARG A 818 -1.94 -52.53 14.18
N GLY A 819 -3.04 -51.91 14.60
CA GLY A 819 -3.07 -50.80 15.55
C GLY A 819 -2.80 -49.42 14.94
N GLN A 820 -2.07 -49.33 13.82
CA GLN A 820 -1.77 -48.07 13.13
C GLN A 820 -2.95 -47.58 12.28
N TRP A 821 -2.82 -46.37 11.73
CA TRP A 821 -3.77 -45.72 10.84
C TRP A 821 -3.19 -45.54 9.45
N LEU A 822 -4.03 -45.68 8.42
CA LEU A 822 -3.71 -45.21 7.08
C LEU A 822 -3.91 -43.70 7.05
N VAL A 823 -2.82 -42.96 6.86
CA VAL A 823 -2.79 -41.50 6.75
C VAL A 823 -1.95 -41.15 5.54
N ALA A 824 -2.53 -40.43 4.59
CA ALA A 824 -1.87 -40.05 3.34
C ALA A 824 -1.59 -38.55 3.28
N VAL A 825 -0.67 -38.18 2.39
CA VAL A 825 -0.37 -36.80 1.97
C VAL A 825 -0.25 -35.84 3.16
N TYR A 826 0.73 -36.06 4.04
CA TYR A 826 1.00 -35.20 5.21
C TYR A 826 -0.18 -34.98 6.18
N GLY A 827 -1.22 -35.83 6.16
CA GLY A 827 -2.41 -35.73 7.02
C GLY A 827 -3.68 -35.26 6.31
N TRP A 828 -3.61 -34.93 5.01
CA TRP A 828 -4.76 -34.44 4.23
C TRP A 828 -5.82 -35.52 3.93
N ASP A 829 -5.46 -36.80 4.00
CA ASP A 829 -6.43 -37.90 4.13
C ASP A 829 -6.08 -38.75 5.37
N VAL A 830 -7.12 -39.04 6.17
CA VAL A 830 -7.07 -39.99 7.29
C VAL A 830 -8.00 -41.15 6.95
N SER A 831 -7.51 -42.04 6.09
CA SER A 831 -8.09 -43.32 5.68
C SER A 831 -8.30 -44.36 6.80
N GLY A 832 -8.29 -43.97 8.08
CA GLY A 832 -8.81 -44.81 9.17
C GLY A 832 -7.85 -45.90 9.68
N PRO A 833 -8.28 -46.70 10.69
CA PRO A 833 -7.45 -47.74 11.30
C PRO A 833 -7.14 -48.89 10.33
N VAL A 834 -5.90 -49.40 10.33
CA VAL A 834 -5.50 -50.57 9.54
C VAL A 834 -6.38 -51.81 9.83
N ASP A 835 -6.77 -52.00 11.09
CA ASP A 835 -7.67 -53.09 11.50
C ASP A 835 -9.11 -52.97 10.94
N TYR A 836 -9.53 -51.81 10.41
CA TYR A 836 -10.81 -51.66 9.70
C TYR A 836 -10.74 -52.34 8.33
N TRP A 837 -9.68 -52.06 7.56
CA TRP A 837 -9.47 -52.62 6.22
C TRP A 837 -9.22 -54.12 6.25
N LEU A 838 -8.42 -54.59 7.22
CA LEU A 838 -8.24 -56.01 7.47
C LEU A 838 -9.55 -56.71 7.85
N ALA A 839 -10.43 -56.06 8.64
CA ALA A 839 -11.75 -56.60 8.98
C ALA A 839 -12.72 -56.61 7.79
N LEU A 840 -12.65 -55.60 6.92
CA LEU A 840 -13.46 -55.50 5.70
C LEU A 840 -13.14 -56.65 4.73
N VAL A 841 -11.84 -56.95 4.54
CA VAL A 841 -11.38 -58.08 3.73
C VAL A 841 -11.72 -59.43 4.38
N ASP A 842 -11.49 -59.59 5.69
CA ASP A 842 -11.94 -60.79 6.43
C ASP A 842 -13.46 -61.00 6.31
N ALA A 843 -14.28 -59.95 6.30
CA ALA A 843 -15.73 -60.07 6.09
C ALA A 843 -16.10 -60.46 4.65
N ALA A 844 -15.37 -59.96 3.65
CA ALA A 844 -15.60 -60.29 2.25
C ALA A 844 -15.37 -61.78 1.94
N GLU A 845 -14.34 -62.38 2.54
CA GLU A 845 -14.04 -63.82 2.51
C GLU A 845 -14.95 -64.69 3.42
N GLY A 846 -15.89 -64.09 4.16
CA GLY A 846 -16.74 -64.82 5.13
C GLY A 846 -16.00 -65.29 6.40
N ARG A 847 -14.82 -64.73 6.68
CA ARG A 847 -13.99 -65.03 7.87
C ARG A 847 -14.50 -64.23 9.07
N TRP A 848 -15.73 -64.54 9.49
CA TRP A 848 -16.50 -63.74 10.45
C TRP A 848 -15.83 -63.52 11.81
N ALA A 849 -15.08 -64.51 12.33
CA ALA A 849 -14.42 -64.40 13.63
C ALA A 849 -13.30 -63.32 13.65
N PRO A 850 -12.28 -63.35 12.76
CA PRO A 850 -11.30 -62.27 12.67
C PRO A 850 -11.92 -60.94 12.19
N ALA A 851 -12.91 -60.95 11.29
CA ALA A 851 -13.64 -59.72 10.90
C ALA A 851 -14.26 -59.01 12.12
N ALA A 852 -15.01 -59.74 12.94
CA ALA A 852 -15.62 -59.21 14.16
C ALA A 852 -14.57 -58.84 15.24
N ALA A 853 -13.35 -59.39 15.21
CA ALA A 853 -12.26 -58.96 16.07
C ALA A 853 -11.64 -57.64 15.59
N GLY A 854 -11.35 -57.53 14.29
CA GLY A 854 -10.77 -56.34 13.65
C GLY A 854 -11.71 -55.13 13.72
N PHE A 855 -13.00 -55.27 13.39
CA PHE A 855 -13.95 -54.14 13.54
C PHE A 855 -14.07 -53.67 15.00
N ARG A 856 -13.98 -54.58 15.99
CA ARG A 856 -13.91 -54.18 17.42
C ARG A 856 -12.59 -53.48 17.77
N ALA A 857 -11.48 -53.81 17.13
CA ALA A 857 -10.19 -53.14 17.32
C ALA A 857 -10.19 -51.74 16.66
N ALA A 858 -10.61 -51.65 15.40
CA ALA A 858 -10.78 -50.41 14.66
C ALA A 858 -11.70 -49.43 15.43
N ARG A 859 -12.85 -49.91 15.93
CA ARG A 859 -13.73 -49.09 16.78
C ARG A 859 -13.00 -48.56 18.02
N ARG A 860 -12.26 -49.40 18.77
CA ARG A 860 -11.53 -48.93 19.97
C ARG A 860 -10.46 -47.89 19.62
N SER A 861 -9.75 -48.06 18.51
CA SER A 861 -8.77 -47.08 18.03
C SER A 861 -9.45 -45.76 17.65
N ALA A 862 -10.56 -45.80 16.91
CA ALA A 862 -11.33 -44.62 16.54
C ALA A 862 -11.98 -43.91 17.75
N ASP A 863 -12.53 -44.67 18.71
CA ASP A 863 -13.06 -44.14 19.97
C ASP A 863 -11.95 -43.45 20.80
N LEU A 864 -10.72 -44.00 20.81
CA LEU A 864 -9.55 -43.41 21.48
C LEU A 864 -9.04 -42.12 20.82
N MET A 865 -8.99 -42.11 19.48
CA MET A 865 -8.52 -40.96 18.68
C MET A 865 -9.61 -39.88 18.46
N GLN A 866 -10.79 -40.05 19.07
CA GLN A 866 -11.96 -39.16 18.91
C GLN A 866 -12.51 -39.11 17.47
N ALA A 867 -12.17 -40.08 16.64
CA ALA A 867 -12.50 -40.15 15.23
C ALA A 867 -13.89 -40.75 15.00
N ARG A 868 -14.93 -39.96 15.29
CA ARG A 868 -16.33 -40.42 15.36
C ARG A 868 -16.84 -41.08 14.05
N PRO A 869 -16.54 -40.58 12.84
CA PRO A 869 -16.92 -41.26 11.59
C PRO A 869 -16.34 -42.67 11.48
N TRP A 870 -15.06 -42.87 11.80
CA TRP A 870 -14.41 -44.18 11.79
C TRP A 870 -14.97 -45.13 12.86
N SER A 871 -15.36 -44.61 14.03
CA SER A 871 -16.08 -45.39 15.04
C SER A 871 -17.46 -45.85 14.56
N VAL A 872 -18.17 -45.02 13.80
CA VAL A 872 -19.47 -45.35 13.18
C VAL A 872 -19.28 -46.40 12.07
N LEU A 873 -18.32 -46.23 11.16
CA LEU A 873 -18.01 -47.19 10.08
C LEU A 873 -17.62 -48.56 10.65
N ALA A 874 -16.73 -48.60 11.66
CA ALA A 874 -16.34 -49.85 12.32
C ALA A 874 -17.51 -50.55 13.04
N ARG A 875 -18.46 -49.79 13.61
CA ARG A 875 -19.69 -50.36 14.18
C ARG A 875 -20.66 -50.88 13.12
N HIS A 876 -20.76 -50.21 11.97
CA HIS A 876 -21.58 -50.64 10.85
C HIS A 876 -21.08 -51.98 10.28
N GLY A 877 -19.78 -52.09 9.98
CA GLY A 877 -19.16 -53.35 9.57
C GLY A 877 -19.33 -54.48 10.59
N LEU A 878 -19.16 -54.17 11.89
CA LEU A 878 -19.44 -55.13 12.97
C LEU A 878 -20.90 -55.59 13.00
N ALA A 879 -21.87 -54.69 12.76
CA ALA A 879 -23.29 -55.06 12.74
C ALA A 879 -23.62 -56.03 11.58
N GLY A 880 -23.04 -55.82 10.40
CA GLY A 880 -23.17 -56.76 9.26
C GLY A 880 -22.59 -58.15 9.59
N VAL A 881 -21.37 -58.21 10.14
CA VAL A 881 -20.76 -59.50 10.54
C VAL A 881 -21.57 -60.20 11.64
N LEU A 882 -22.12 -59.46 12.61
CA LEU A 882 -23.01 -60.04 13.63
C LEU A 882 -24.34 -60.54 13.04
N ARG A 883 -24.85 -59.91 11.97
CA ARG A 883 -26.07 -60.34 11.25
C ARG A 883 -25.83 -61.66 10.51
N GLU A 884 -24.71 -61.79 9.81
CA GLU A 884 -24.29 -63.06 9.17
C GLU A 884 -24.03 -64.18 10.20
N GLN A 885 -23.62 -63.83 11.44
CA GLN A 885 -23.51 -64.76 12.56
C GLN A 885 -24.84 -65.07 13.27
N GLY A 886 -25.93 -64.39 12.93
CA GLY A 886 -27.24 -64.55 13.58
C GLY A 886 -27.34 -63.99 15.01
N ASP A 887 -26.42 -63.12 15.42
CA ASP A 887 -26.41 -62.52 16.77
C ASP A 887 -27.49 -61.42 16.87
N PRO A 888 -28.49 -61.53 17.79
CA PRO A 888 -29.53 -60.51 17.97
C PRO A 888 -29.00 -59.14 18.45
N ALA A 889 -27.73 -59.03 18.85
CA ALA A 889 -27.07 -57.74 19.09
C ALA A 889 -26.89 -56.90 17.81
N ALA A 890 -26.83 -57.53 16.62
CA ALA A 890 -26.65 -56.86 15.33
C ALA A 890 -27.66 -55.72 15.10
N GLU A 891 -28.94 -56.01 15.30
CA GLU A 891 -30.04 -55.06 15.07
C GLU A 891 -30.07 -53.90 16.08
N ARG A 892 -29.58 -54.12 17.31
CA ARG A 892 -29.40 -53.03 18.27
C ARG A 892 -28.24 -52.14 17.84
N LEU A 893 -27.09 -52.73 17.54
CA LEU A 893 -25.89 -52.00 17.10
C LEU A 893 -26.15 -51.21 15.82
N ALA A 894 -26.87 -51.78 14.84
CA ALA A 894 -27.23 -51.10 13.60
C ALA A 894 -28.06 -49.84 13.86
N ARG A 895 -29.10 -49.91 14.72
CA ARG A 895 -29.92 -48.74 15.08
C ARG A 895 -29.13 -47.67 15.84
N GLU A 896 -28.32 -48.06 16.82
CA GLU A 896 -27.44 -47.15 17.57
C GLU A 896 -26.45 -46.42 16.65
N THR A 897 -25.91 -47.14 15.66
CA THR A 897 -24.92 -46.63 14.70
C THR A 897 -25.57 -45.71 13.66
N ALA A 898 -26.73 -46.08 13.10
CA ALA A 898 -27.49 -45.23 12.18
C ALA A 898 -27.95 -43.93 12.86
N ALA A 899 -28.35 -43.99 14.13
CA ALA A 899 -28.72 -42.81 14.91
C ALA A 899 -27.53 -41.90 15.26
N GLU A 900 -26.28 -42.38 15.22
CA GLU A 900 -25.10 -41.52 15.30
C GLU A 900 -24.66 -41.00 13.93
N ALA A 901 -24.66 -41.83 12.88
CA ALA A 901 -24.41 -41.41 11.51
C ALA A 901 -25.30 -40.23 11.09
N ALA A 902 -26.60 -40.31 11.35
CA ALA A 902 -27.54 -39.21 11.08
C ALA A 902 -27.24 -37.92 11.87
N ARG A 903 -26.67 -38.02 13.08
CA ARG A 903 -26.21 -36.87 13.88
C ARG A 903 -24.84 -36.32 13.45
N LEU A 904 -24.13 -37.06 12.60
CA LEU A 904 -22.88 -36.65 11.95
C LEU A 904 -23.10 -36.22 10.49
N GLY A 905 -24.34 -36.21 9.99
CA GLY A 905 -24.63 -35.98 8.55
C GLY A 905 -24.15 -37.11 7.62
N MET A 906 -23.69 -38.23 8.15
CA MET A 906 -23.19 -39.37 7.38
C MET A 906 -24.31 -40.21 6.78
N ARG A 907 -24.17 -40.56 5.51
CA ARG A 907 -24.99 -41.57 4.82
C ARG A 907 -24.25 -42.91 4.86
N LEU A 908 -24.72 -43.84 5.69
CA LEU A 908 -24.23 -45.22 5.63
C LEU A 908 -24.84 -45.91 4.41
N GLU A 909 -24.05 -46.75 3.74
CA GLU A 909 -24.57 -47.64 2.70
C GLU A 909 -25.69 -48.53 3.30
N ALA A 910 -26.85 -48.54 2.64
CA ALA A 910 -27.83 -49.59 2.90
C ALA A 910 -27.28 -50.89 2.31
N GLU A 911 -27.26 -51.98 3.09
CA GLU A 911 -26.84 -53.31 2.63
C GLU A 911 -27.61 -53.68 1.36
N ARG A 912 -26.96 -53.59 0.19
CA ARG A 912 -27.64 -53.75 -1.11
C ARG A 912 -28.30 -55.13 -1.20
N PRO A 913 -29.63 -55.21 -1.37
CA PRO A 913 -30.26 -56.45 -1.81
C PRO A 913 -29.65 -56.88 -3.14
N ARG A 914 -29.43 -58.19 -3.32
CA ARG A 914 -28.85 -58.75 -4.56
C ARG A 914 -29.79 -58.52 -5.75
N THR A 915 -29.55 -57.48 -6.55
CA THR A 915 -30.32 -57.19 -7.78
C THR A 915 -29.42 -56.46 -8.81
N PRO A 916 -29.43 -56.86 -10.10
CA PRO A 916 -28.63 -56.21 -11.15
C PRO A 916 -29.17 -54.82 -11.56
N PRO A 917 -28.35 -53.98 -12.24
CA PRO A 917 -28.70 -52.59 -12.56
C PRO A 917 -29.77 -52.44 -13.65
N ALA A 918 -30.35 -51.23 -13.70
CA ALA A 918 -31.32 -50.80 -14.72
C ALA A 918 -30.88 -49.46 -15.35
N GLU A 919 -31.39 -49.17 -16.54
CA GLU A 919 -30.95 -48.06 -17.42
C GLU A 919 -31.34 -46.65 -16.91
N PRO A 920 -30.60 -45.59 -17.31
CA PRO A 920 -30.82 -44.23 -16.84
C PRO A 920 -32.08 -43.55 -17.41
N ALA A 921 -32.65 -42.63 -16.63
CA ALA A 921 -33.83 -41.83 -17.01
C ALA A 921 -33.47 -40.57 -17.83
N ALA A 922 -34.45 -40.04 -18.58
CA ALA A 922 -34.27 -39.00 -19.59
C ALA A 922 -34.19 -37.56 -19.06
N GLU A 923 -33.74 -36.65 -19.93
CA GLU A 923 -33.50 -35.22 -19.66
C GLU A 923 -34.78 -34.37 -19.43
N PRO A 924 -34.69 -33.25 -18.68
CA PRO A 924 -35.75 -32.25 -18.50
C PRO A 924 -35.91 -31.26 -19.70
N PRO A 925 -37.00 -30.47 -19.76
CA PRO A 925 -37.45 -29.77 -20.98
C PRO A 925 -36.76 -28.40 -21.32
N PRO A 926 -37.06 -27.81 -22.50
CA PRO A 926 -36.35 -26.64 -23.08
C PRO A 926 -36.46 -25.29 -22.32
N PRO A 927 -35.63 -24.27 -22.67
CA PRO A 927 -35.17 -23.25 -21.72
C PRO A 927 -36.01 -21.98 -21.60
N ALA A 928 -35.71 -21.23 -20.52
CA ALA A 928 -36.13 -19.84 -20.30
C ALA A 928 -35.50 -18.86 -21.31
N ALA A 929 -35.90 -17.58 -21.25
CA ALA A 929 -35.36 -16.55 -22.13
C ALA A 929 -33.92 -16.17 -21.72
N GLU A 930 -33.07 -15.80 -22.68
CA GLU A 930 -31.66 -15.46 -22.46
C GLU A 930 -31.33 -14.11 -23.11
N PHE A 931 -30.56 -13.27 -22.43
CA PHE A 931 -30.00 -12.02 -22.95
C PHE A 931 -28.60 -11.87 -22.35
N ARG A 932 -27.67 -12.75 -22.75
CA ARG A 932 -26.35 -12.90 -22.10
C ARG A 932 -25.21 -12.50 -23.03
N TYR A 933 -24.17 -11.89 -22.48
CA TYR A 933 -22.91 -11.62 -23.17
C TYR A 933 -21.86 -12.69 -22.82
N ASP A 934 -21.12 -13.20 -23.80
CA ASP A 934 -20.08 -14.22 -23.61
C ASP A 934 -18.64 -13.69 -23.65
N GLY A 935 -18.48 -12.36 -23.70
CA GLY A 935 -17.19 -11.70 -23.89
C GLY A 935 -16.89 -11.29 -25.34
N ARG A 936 -17.61 -11.83 -26.33
CA ARG A 936 -17.46 -11.49 -27.76
C ARG A 936 -18.78 -11.18 -28.47
N VAL A 937 -19.86 -11.89 -28.16
CA VAL A 937 -21.20 -11.69 -28.75
C VAL A 937 -22.32 -11.77 -27.70
N TRP A 938 -23.45 -11.17 -28.05
CA TRP A 938 -24.70 -11.25 -27.29
C TRP A 938 -25.55 -12.40 -27.80
N THR A 939 -25.86 -13.36 -26.92
CA THR A 939 -26.78 -14.47 -27.20
C THR A 939 -28.16 -14.13 -26.68
N LEU A 940 -29.11 -13.95 -27.60
CA LEU A 940 -30.46 -13.46 -27.32
C LEU A 940 -31.50 -14.53 -27.67
N THR A 941 -32.04 -15.21 -26.66
CA THR A 941 -33.06 -16.27 -26.78
C THR A 941 -34.40 -15.76 -26.28
N TYR A 942 -35.42 -15.73 -27.15
CA TYR A 942 -36.78 -15.35 -26.78
C TYR A 942 -37.80 -16.09 -27.65
N ALA A 943 -38.89 -16.58 -27.04
CA ALA A 943 -39.94 -17.37 -27.69
C ALA A 943 -39.42 -18.54 -28.54
N GLY A 944 -38.44 -19.30 -28.03
CA GLY A 944 -37.85 -20.46 -28.72
C GLY A 944 -36.92 -20.14 -29.89
N ARG A 945 -36.62 -18.85 -30.16
CA ARG A 945 -35.67 -18.41 -31.18
C ARG A 945 -34.46 -17.75 -30.53
N THR A 946 -33.26 -18.21 -30.87
CA THR A 946 -31.98 -17.61 -30.49
C THR A 946 -31.38 -16.84 -31.66
N VAL A 947 -30.76 -15.70 -31.39
CA VAL A 947 -29.86 -14.98 -32.33
C VAL A 947 -28.59 -14.54 -31.61
N HIS A 948 -27.51 -14.37 -32.38
CA HIS A 948 -26.26 -13.81 -31.87
C HIS A 948 -26.01 -12.43 -32.51
N LEU A 949 -25.71 -11.41 -31.70
CA LEU A 949 -25.41 -10.05 -32.18
C LEU A 949 -24.01 -9.61 -31.70
N PRO A 950 -23.23 -8.91 -32.55
CA PRO A 950 -21.95 -8.32 -32.13
C PRO A 950 -22.19 -7.19 -31.12
N ASP A 951 -21.22 -6.97 -30.22
CA ASP A 951 -21.36 -5.99 -29.14
C ASP A 951 -21.66 -4.56 -29.62
N ALA A 952 -22.47 -3.86 -28.83
CA ALA A 952 -22.82 -2.47 -29.04
C ALA A 952 -23.21 -1.85 -27.69
N LYS A 953 -22.85 -0.57 -27.48
CA LYS A 953 -23.16 0.15 -26.23
C LYS A 953 -24.67 0.10 -25.90
N GLY A 954 -25.54 0.22 -26.91
CA GLY A 954 -27.00 0.08 -26.73
C GLY A 954 -27.51 -1.31 -26.35
N LEU A 955 -26.73 -2.39 -26.49
CA LEU A 955 -27.07 -3.72 -25.96
C LEU A 955 -26.68 -3.83 -24.47
N ARG A 956 -25.55 -3.23 -24.08
CA ARG A 956 -25.17 -3.06 -22.66
C ARG A 956 -26.19 -2.17 -21.92
N ASP A 957 -26.59 -1.04 -22.54
CA ASP A 957 -27.65 -0.15 -22.04
C ASP A 957 -28.96 -0.92 -21.80
N LEU A 958 -29.32 -1.85 -22.70
CA LEU A 958 -30.52 -2.71 -22.56
C LEU A 958 -30.36 -3.79 -21.48
N HIS A 959 -29.21 -4.46 -21.39
CA HIS A 959 -28.92 -5.46 -20.35
C HIS A 959 -29.01 -4.87 -18.94
N THR A 960 -28.47 -3.65 -18.75
CA THR A 960 -28.58 -2.90 -17.48
C THR A 960 -30.02 -2.52 -17.13
N LEU A 961 -30.90 -2.33 -18.13
CA LEU A 961 -32.33 -2.08 -17.91
C LEU A 961 -33.11 -3.39 -17.64
N LEU A 962 -32.69 -4.51 -18.23
CA LEU A 962 -33.30 -5.84 -18.00
C LEU A 962 -32.94 -6.42 -16.63
N SER A 963 -31.78 -6.10 -16.07
CA SER A 963 -31.35 -6.56 -14.73
C SER A 963 -32.02 -5.81 -13.58
N ALA A 964 -32.62 -4.63 -13.83
CA ALA A 964 -33.34 -3.85 -12.83
C ALA A 964 -34.79 -3.48 -13.26
N PRO A 965 -35.71 -4.46 -13.45
CA PRO A 965 -37.09 -4.19 -13.84
C PRO A 965 -37.79 -3.22 -12.86
N GLY A 966 -38.41 -2.18 -13.41
CA GLY A 966 -39.15 -1.15 -12.67
C GLY A 966 -38.30 0.01 -12.12
N THR A 967 -37.00 0.09 -12.43
CA THR A 967 -36.08 1.11 -11.86
C THR A 967 -35.71 2.21 -12.85
N ASP A 968 -35.87 3.47 -12.46
CA ASP A 968 -35.52 4.67 -13.25
C ASP A 968 -34.00 4.99 -13.20
N LEU A 969 -33.33 4.95 -14.35
CA LEU A 969 -31.87 5.18 -14.46
C LEU A 969 -31.53 6.46 -15.26
N PRO A 970 -30.77 7.44 -14.72
CA PRO A 970 -30.42 8.67 -15.43
C PRO A 970 -29.60 8.47 -16.72
N ALA A 971 -29.91 9.27 -17.75
CA ALA A 971 -29.24 9.19 -19.05
C ALA A 971 -27.73 9.57 -18.99
N VAL A 972 -27.29 10.36 -18.01
CA VAL A 972 -25.86 10.60 -17.77
C VAL A 972 -25.15 9.37 -17.18
N ARG A 973 -25.85 8.59 -16.34
CA ARG A 973 -25.36 7.31 -15.80
C ARG A 973 -25.25 6.25 -16.89
N LEU A 974 -26.25 6.17 -17.78
CA LEU A 974 -26.18 5.29 -18.96
C LEU A 974 -25.17 5.76 -20.01
N LEU A 975 -24.84 7.05 -20.07
CA LEU A 975 -23.78 7.53 -20.98
C LEU A 975 -22.39 7.07 -20.52
N ASN A 976 -22.14 7.15 -19.20
CA ASN A 976 -20.86 6.89 -18.55
C ASN A 976 -21.08 6.18 -17.18
N PRO A 977 -21.21 4.83 -17.15
CA PRO A 977 -21.65 4.09 -15.96
C PRO A 977 -20.79 4.25 -14.71
N GLU A 978 -19.47 4.36 -14.89
CA GLU A 978 -18.48 4.36 -13.79
C GLU A 978 -18.32 5.74 -13.10
N GLY A 979 -18.70 6.83 -13.77
CA GLY A 979 -18.63 8.21 -13.23
C GLY A 979 -19.97 8.95 -13.18
N GLY A 980 -21.08 8.20 -13.33
CA GLY A 980 -22.40 8.76 -13.65
C GLY A 980 -23.05 9.63 -12.58
N GLU A 981 -22.69 9.46 -11.31
CA GLU A 981 -23.29 10.21 -10.19
C GLU A 981 -22.59 11.56 -9.95
N GLU A 982 -21.26 11.62 -10.06
CA GLU A 982 -20.52 12.89 -9.92
C GLU A 982 -20.66 13.79 -11.17
N LEU A 983 -20.68 13.22 -12.38
CA LEU A 983 -20.87 14.04 -13.60
C LEU A 983 -22.29 14.66 -13.66
N ALA A 984 -23.28 14.01 -13.02
CA ALA A 984 -24.62 14.56 -12.82
C ALA A 984 -24.64 15.73 -11.81
N ALA A 985 -23.71 15.76 -10.85
CA ALA A 985 -23.54 16.85 -9.90
C ALA A 985 -22.70 18.01 -10.50
N ALA A 986 -21.65 17.70 -11.26
CA ALA A 986 -20.73 18.65 -11.88
C ALA A 986 -21.42 19.59 -12.89
N HIS A 987 -22.55 19.18 -13.48
CA HIS A 987 -23.32 20.02 -14.42
C HIS A 987 -23.92 21.29 -13.82
N ARG A 988 -23.68 21.57 -12.53
CA ARG A 988 -24.03 22.84 -11.89
C ARG A 988 -22.95 23.95 -12.07
N LEU A 989 -21.66 23.63 -12.33
CA LEU A 989 -20.53 24.61 -12.37
C LEU A 989 -19.31 24.15 -13.24
N GLY A 990 -18.92 24.86 -14.34
CA GLY A 990 -17.87 24.45 -15.34
C GLY A 990 -16.48 25.18 -15.36
N GLY A 991 -15.58 24.94 -16.36
CA GLY A 991 -14.10 25.31 -16.42
C GLY A 991 -13.38 25.77 -17.76
N ASP A 992 -12.02 25.97 -17.75
CA ASP A 992 -11.07 26.95 -18.43
C ASP A 992 -10.60 26.79 -19.94
N PRO A 993 -9.71 27.62 -20.66
CA PRO A 993 -8.74 28.76 -20.38
C PRO A 993 -8.65 30.04 -21.36
N VAL A 994 -7.68 31.02 -21.22
CA VAL A 994 -7.47 32.32 -22.03
C VAL A 994 -6.08 32.67 -22.72
N LEU A 995 -5.24 33.61 -22.20
CA LEU A 995 -4.34 34.60 -22.91
C LEU A 995 -2.86 34.70 -22.38
N ASP A 996 -2.12 35.83 -22.56
CA ASP A 996 -0.69 36.04 -22.14
C ASP A 996 -0.16 37.52 -21.97
N ALA A 997 1.00 37.94 -22.53
CA ALA A 997 2.04 38.64 -21.71
C ALA A 997 2.56 40.08 -22.04
N GLU A 998 2.75 40.53 -23.29
CA GLU A 998 3.23 41.93 -23.54
C GLU A 998 2.19 42.96 -23.05
N ALA A 999 0.91 42.58 -23.13
CA ALA A 999 -0.21 43.35 -22.61
C ALA A 999 -0.02 43.78 -21.14
N LYS A 1000 0.70 43.01 -20.31
CA LYS A 1000 0.92 43.29 -18.87
C LYS A 1000 1.46 44.71 -18.59
N SER A 1001 2.42 45.19 -19.39
CA SER A 1001 3.05 46.50 -19.14
C SER A 1001 2.15 47.66 -19.59
N ARG A 1002 1.41 47.47 -20.70
CA ARG A 1002 0.42 48.43 -21.18
C ARG A 1002 -0.78 48.51 -20.23
N TYR A 1003 -1.26 47.37 -19.73
CA TYR A 1003 -2.27 47.31 -18.68
C TYR A 1003 -1.81 48.05 -17.42
N ARG A 1004 -0.60 47.79 -16.89
CA ARG A 1004 -0.10 48.48 -15.68
C ARG A 1004 -0.18 50.02 -15.79
N ARG A 1005 0.37 50.58 -16.88
CA ARG A 1005 0.34 52.04 -17.10
C ARG A 1005 -1.06 52.59 -17.37
N ARG A 1006 -1.97 51.78 -17.94
CA ARG A 1006 -3.39 52.15 -18.12
C ARG A 1006 -4.16 52.11 -16.80
N LEU A 1007 -3.82 51.22 -15.86
CA LEU A 1007 -4.45 51.15 -14.54
C LEU A 1007 -4.11 52.36 -13.67
N GLU A 1008 -2.86 52.81 -13.68
CA GLU A 1008 -2.41 54.04 -12.99
C GLU A 1008 -3.22 55.26 -13.49
N LEU A 1009 -3.29 55.46 -14.82
CA LEU A 1009 -4.11 56.51 -15.45
C LEU A 1009 -5.62 56.34 -15.22
N LEU A 1010 -6.11 55.12 -14.98
CA LEU A 1010 -7.53 54.89 -14.70
C LEU A 1010 -7.89 55.15 -13.25
N ASP A 1011 -7.02 54.87 -12.28
CA ASP A 1011 -7.22 55.32 -10.89
C ASP A 1011 -7.42 56.85 -10.86
N GLU A 1012 -6.59 57.60 -11.59
CA GLU A 1012 -6.69 59.07 -11.72
C GLU A 1012 -7.97 59.55 -12.44
N GLU A 1013 -8.34 58.93 -13.58
CA GLU A 1013 -9.58 59.27 -14.31
C GLU A 1013 -10.86 58.86 -13.57
N ILE A 1014 -10.83 57.83 -12.71
CA ILE A 1014 -11.96 57.44 -11.85
C ILE A 1014 -12.17 58.48 -10.76
N ASP A 1015 -11.11 58.86 -10.04
CA ASP A 1015 -11.19 59.84 -8.98
C ASP A 1015 -11.66 61.21 -9.56
N HIS A 1016 -11.18 61.59 -10.75
CA HIS A 1016 -11.69 62.77 -11.46
C HIS A 1016 -13.16 62.63 -11.90
N ALA A 1017 -13.55 61.52 -12.54
CA ALA A 1017 -14.93 61.35 -13.03
C ALA A 1017 -15.94 61.35 -11.87
N THR A 1018 -15.60 60.69 -10.76
CA THR A 1018 -16.39 60.65 -9.52
C THR A 1018 -16.49 62.05 -8.90
N ALA A 1019 -15.39 62.80 -8.84
CA ALA A 1019 -15.39 64.18 -8.34
C ALA A 1019 -16.25 65.13 -9.21
N THR A 1020 -16.42 64.84 -10.49
CA THR A 1020 -17.34 65.59 -11.39
C THR A 1020 -18.79 65.11 -11.37
N GLY A 1021 -19.14 64.07 -10.60
CA GLY A 1021 -20.50 63.52 -10.53
C GLY A 1021 -20.98 62.84 -11.82
N ASP A 1022 -20.08 62.53 -12.75
CA ASP A 1022 -20.39 61.67 -13.90
C ASP A 1022 -20.23 60.22 -13.45
N ASP A 1023 -21.16 59.75 -12.62
CA ASP A 1023 -21.22 58.36 -12.13
C ASP A 1023 -21.23 57.33 -13.28
N THR A 1024 -21.64 57.76 -14.48
CA THR A 1024 -21.64 56.91 -15.67
C THR A 1024 -20.22 56.74 -16.23
N ARG A 1025 -19.42 57.81 -16.34
CA ARG A 1025 -17.97 57.73 -16.64
C ARG A 1025 -17.18 57.11 -15.49
N ALA A 1026 -17.43 57.48 -14.24
CA ALA A 1026 -16.75 56.92 -13.07
C ALA A 1026 -16.93 55.41 -13.02
N ALA A 1027 -18.18 54.93 -13.06
CA ALA A 1027 -18.44 53.50 -13.13
C ALA A 1027 -18.01 52.89 -14.48
N ALA A 1028 -17.90 53.64 -15.59
CA ALA A 1028 -17.34 53.11 -16.83
C ALA A 1028 -15.83 52.91 -16.75
N TYR A 1029 -15.09 53.83 -16.14
CA TYR A 1029 -13.66 53.70 -15.91
C TYR A 1029 -13.34 52.72 -14.79
N ASP A 1030 -14.15 52.60 -13.74
CA ASP A 1030 -13.96 51.57 -12.72
C ASP A 1030 -14.39 50.19 -13.24
N ARG A 1031 -15.39 50.11 -14.14
CA ARG A 1031 -15.64 48.90 -14.95
C ARG A 1031 -14.50 48.62 -15.94
N GLU A 1032 -13.89 49.63 -16.58
CA GLU A 1032 -12.73 49.44 -17.46
C GLU A 1032 -11.53 48.97 -16.65
N ARG A 1033 -11.24 49.59 -15.50
CA ARG A 1033 -10.15 49.26 -14.60
C ARG A 1033 -10.33 47.90 -13.94
N ALA A 1034 -11.54 47.59 -13.47
CA ALA A 1034 -11.89 46.26 -13.01
C ALA A 1034 -11.81 45.25 -14.16
N ALA A 1035 -12.26 45.58 -15.37
CA ALA A 1035 -12.14 44.70 -16.54
C ALA A 1035 -10.70 44.55 -17.03
N LEU A 1036 -9.82 45.53 -16.90
CA LEU A 1036 -8.40 45.43 -17.26
C LEU A 1036 -7.57 44.76 -16.15
N LEU A 1037 -8.03 44.80 -14.89
CA LEU A 1037 -7.51 43.96 -13.80
C LEU A 1037 -8.02 42.51 -13.92
N ASP A 1038 -9.29 42.32 -14.26
CA ASP A 1038 -9.92 41.01 -14.43
C ASP A 1038 -9.72 40.43 -15.84
N GLU A 1039 -9.20 41.19 -16.81
CA GLU A 1039 -8.59 40.75 -18.09
C GLU A 1039 -7.07 40.75 -17.99
N LEU A 1040 -6.45 41.33 -16.94
CA LEU A 1040 -5.14 40.87 -16.48
C LEU A 1040 -5.26 39.51 -15.82
N ARG A 1041 -6.32 39.25 -15.03
CA ARG A 1041 -6.58 37.96 -14.35
C ARG A 1041 -7.23 36.90 -15.25
N ALA A 1042 -8.10 37.32 -16.17
CA ALA A 1042 -8.52 36.59 -17.37
C ALA A 1042 -7.64 36.94 -18.57
N ALA A 1043 -6.40 37.32 -18.26
CA ALA A 1043 -5.19 36.93 -18.96
C ALA A 1043 -4.19 36.34 -17.97
N ALA A 1044 -4.60 35.67 -16.85
CA ALA A 1044 -3.73 35.12 -15.79
C ALA A 1044 -3.79 33.63 -15.42
N GLY A 1045 -2.87 32.87 -15.99
CA GLY A 1045 -1.95 32.01 -15.24
C GLY A 1045 -0.80 32.88 -14.72
N LEU A 1046 -1.07 33.66 -13.67
CA LEU A 1046 -0.26 34.82 -13.20
C LEU A 1046 0.29 35.68 -14.37
N ALA A 1047 -0.70 36.13 -15.13
CA ALA A 1047 -0.68 36.75 -16.44
C ALA A 1047 -0.36 35.79 -17.67
N GLY A 1048 -1.05 34.61 -17.70
CA GLY A 1048 -1.40 33.69 -18.83
C GLY A 1048 -2.90 33.19 -19.01
N ARG A 1049 -3.27 31.91 -18.71
CA ARG A 1049 -4.49 31.18 -19.25
C ARG A 1049 -5.61 30.64 -18.28
N THR A 1050 -6.88 31.17 -18.31
CA THR A 1050 -8.08 30.86 -17.43
C THR A 1050 -9.50 31.18 -18.07
N ARG A 1051 -10.60 30.38 -17.99
CA ARG A 1051 -12.00 30.62 -18.59
C ARG A 1051 -13.12 29.75 -17.92
N ARG A 1052 -14.38 29.69 -18.43
CA ARG A 1052 -15.46 28.68 -18.06
C ARG A 1052 -16.28 28.12 -19.26
N LEU A 1053 -16.91 26.93 -19.08
CA LEU A 1053 -17.60 26.01 -20.05
C LEU A 1053 -19.06 25.68 -19.62
N GLY A 1054 -19.89 25.00 -20.45
CA GLY A 1054 -21.22 24.51 -19.97
C GLY A 1054 -22.20 23.78 -20.92
N ASP A 1055 -21.82 22.73 -21.67
CA ASP A 1055 -22.63 22.20 -22.82
C ASP A 1055 -22.85 20.66 -22.87
N GLU A 1056 -23.10 19.97 -21.74
CA GLU A 1056 -22.94 18.49 -21.67
C GLU A 1056 -24.22 17.66 -21.40
N ALA A 1057 -25.07 18.01 -20.43
CA ALA A 1057 -26.20 17.16 -20.04
C ALA A 1057 -27.23 16.93 -21.17
N GLU A 1058 -27.50 17.95 -21.99
CA GLU A 1058 -28.36 17.83 -23.18
C GLU A 1058 -27.72 16.95 -24.27
N ARG A 1059 -26.39 16.88 -24.31
CA ARG A 1059 -25.61 15.96 -25.15
C ARG A 1059 -25.85 14.50 -24.72
N ALA A 1060 -25.82 14.24 -23.41
CA ALA A 1060 -26.04 12.90 -22.84
C ALA A 1060 -27.44 12.36 -23.12
N ARG A 1061 -28.50 13.17 -22.88
CA ARG A 1061 -29.89 12.83 -23.18
C ARG A 1061 -30.09 12.42 -24.64
N LYS A 1062 -29.54 13.21 -25.57
CA LYS A 1062 -29.59 12.94 -27.02
C LYS A 1062 -28.81 11.67 -27.38
N ALA A 1063 -27.64 11.45 -26.79
CA ALA A 1063 -26.77 10.32 -27.13
C ALA A 1063 -27.32 8.96 -26.65
N VAL A 1064 -27.77 8.82 -25.40
CA VAL A 1064 -28.34 7.54 -24.90
C VAL A 1064 -29.66 7.23 -25.59
N GLY A 1065 -30.53 8.23 -25.75
CA GLY A 1065 -31.76 8.09 -26.52
C GLY A 1065 -31.54 7.71 -27.99
N ALA A 1066 -30.37 7.97 -28.58
CA ALA A 1066 -29.99 7.44 -29.89
C ALA A 1066 -29.51 5.97 -29.81
N ARG A 1067 -28.60 5.66 -28.88
CA ARG A 1067 -28.03 4.29 -28.70
C ARG A 1067 -29.10 3.22 -28.52
N ILE A 1068 -30.08 3.44 -27.64
CA ILE A 1068 -31.14 2.47 -27.36
C ILE A 1068 -32.04 2.25 -28.59
N ARG A 1069 -32.42 3.33 -29.31
CA ARG A 1069 -33.22 3.22 -30.54
C ARG A 1069 -32.49 2.50 -31.67
N ASP A 1070 -31.19 2.70 -31.81
CA ASP A 1070 -30.38 1.99 -32.82
C ASP A 1070 -30.14 0.52 -32.44
N ALA A 1071 -30.00 0.18 -31.16
CA ALA A 1071 -29.97 -1.20 -30.69
C ALA A 1071 -31.30 -1.91 -30.96
N LEU A 1072 -32.43 -1.29 -30.62
CA LEU A 1072 -33.76 -1.83 -30.93
C LEU A 1072 -33.99 -1.99 -32.44
N ARG A 1073 -33.45 -1.11 -33.30
CA ARG A 1073 -33.49 -1.27 -34.76
C ARG A 1073 -32.67 -2.49 -35.23
N LYS A 1074 -31.51 -2.76 -34.62
CA LYS A 1074 -30.70 -3.95 -34.91
C LYS A 1074 -31.42 -5.22 -34.49
N ILE A 1075 -31.90 -5.31 -33.25
CA ILE A 1075 -32.67 -6.47 -32.76
C ILE A 1075 -33.90 -6.70 -33.64
N ALA A 1076 -34.61 -5.64 -34.07
CA ALA A 1076 -35.81 -5.77 -34.91
C ALA A 1076 -35.57 -6.41 -36.29
N LYS A 1077 -34.34 -6.36 -36.82
CA LYS A 1077 -33.97 -6.99 -38.09
C LYS A 1077 -33.88 -8.51 -37.96
N ASP A 1078 -33.23 -8.98 -36.89
CA ASP A 1078 -32.81 -10.38 -36.77
C ASP A 1078 -33.67 -11.18 -35.77
N HIS A 1079 -34.27 -10.52 -34.76
CA HIS A 1079 -35.24 -11.06 -33.80
C HIS A 1079 -36.41 -10.09 -33.55
N PRO A 1080 -37.37 -9.98 -34.49
CA PRO A 1080 -38.45 -8.99 -34.42
C PRO A 1080 -39.36 -9.14 -33.20
N ALA A 1081 -39.61 -10.36 -32.73
CA ALA A 1081 -40.46 -10.62 -31.56
C ALA A 1081 -39.86 -10.08 -30.26
N LEU A 1082 -38.54 -10.20 -30.09
CA LEU A 1082 -37.81 -9.62 -28.96
C LEU A 1082 -37.81 -8.08 -29.02
N ALA A 1083 -37.54 -7.51 -30.19
CA ALA A 1083 -37.53 -6.05 -30.34
C ALA A 1083 -38.90 -5.41 -30.09
N GLU A 1084 -40.00 -6.10 -30.43
CA GLU A 1084 -41.35 -5.60 -30.20
C GLU A 1084 -41.73 -5.67 -28.71
N HIS A 1085 -41.40 -6.77 -28.02
CA HIS A 1085 -41.51 -6.86 -26.56
C HIS A 1085 -40.75 -5.73 -25.86
N LEU A 1086 -39.48 -5.50 -26.23
CA LEU A 1086 -38.66 -4.43 -25.64
C LEU A 1086 -39.23 -3.03 -25.93
N LYS A 1087 -39.67 -2.75 -27.17
CA LYS A 1087 -40.31 -1.47 -27.53
C LYS A 1087 -41.54 -1.15 -26.66
N GLN A 1088 -42.36 -2.15 -26.37
CA GLN A 1088 -43.57 -2.00 -25.57
C GLN A 1088 -43.30 -1.96 -24.06
N SER A 1089 -42.06 -2.23 -23.64
CA SER A 1089 -41.65 -2.41 -22.24
C SER A 1089 -40.59 -1.39 -21.79
N LEU A 1090 -40.23 -0.39 -22.60
CA LEU A 1090 -39.13 0.54 -22.31
C LEU A 1090 -39.54 2.02 -22.39
N SER A 1091 -39.14 2.80 -21.39
CA SER A 1091 -39.22 4.26 -21.37
C SER A 1091 -37.83 4.87 -21.53
N THR A 1092 -37.71 6.01 -22.24
CA THR A 1092 -36.43 6.73 -22.41
C THR A 1092 -36.63 8.25 -22.43
N GLY A 1093 -35.76 8.98 -21.71
CA GLY A 1093 -35.83 10.43 -21.55
C GLY A 1093 -34.56 10.99 -20.89
N THR A 1094 -34.70 11.83 -19.87
CA THR A 1094 -33.60 12.16 -18.93
C THR A 1094 -33.30 11.01 -17.95
N THR A 1095 -34.27 10.11 -17.75
CA THR A 1095 -34.15 8.78 -17.15
C THR A 1095 -34.66 7.72 -18.14
N CYS A 1096 -34.30 6.45 -17.95
CA CYS A 1096 -34.75 5.31 -18.74
C CYS A 1096 -35.15 4.15 -17.81
N THR A 1097 -36.15 3.34 -18.21
CA THR A 1097 -36.83 2.37 -17.32
C THR A 1097 -37.35 1.17 -18.12
N TYR A 1098 -37.37 -0.04 -17.53
CA TYR A 1098 -37.97 -1.25 -18.12
C TYR A 1098 -39.18 -1.76 -17.30
N HIS A 1099 -40.27 -2.14 -17.96
CA HIS A 1099 -41.51 -2.64 -17.36
C HIS A 1099 -42.00 -3.90 -18.11
N PRO A 1100 -41.77 -5.12 -17.60
CA PRO A 1100 -42.15 -6.34 -18.29
C PRO A 1100 -43.68 -6.56 -18.33
N GLN A 1101 -44.15 -7.17 -19.40
CA GLN A 1101 -45.53 -7.66 -19.54
C GLN A 1101 -45.78 -8.90 -18.67
N ASN A 1102 -47.05 -9.29 -18.46
CA ASN A 1102 -47.45 -10.30 -17.47
C ASN A 1102 -48.06 -11.55 -18.15
N PRO A 1103 -47.59 -12.79 -17.92
CA PRO A 1103 -46.47 -13.17 -17.04
C PRO A 1103 -45.10 -12.73 -17.60
N PRO A 1104 -44.17 -12.29 -16.73
CA PRO A 1104 -42.87 -11.81 -17.17
C PRO A 1104 -41.99 -12.96 -17.68
N PRO A 1105 -41.22 -12.76 -18.77
CA PRO A 1105 -40.20 -13.71 -19.16
C PRO A 1105 -39.10 -13.78 -18.09
N ILE A 1106 -38.78 -14.98 -17.64
CA ILE A 1106 -37.62 -15.23 -16.78
C ILE A 1106 -36.37 -15.09 -17.67
N TRP A 1107 -35.58 -14.05 -17.42
CA TRP A 1107 -34.34 -13.78 -18.14
C TRP A 1107 -33.13 -14.44 -17.47
N ARG A 1108 -32.36 -15.20 -18.25
CA ARG A 1108 -30.95 -15.52 -17.99
C ARG A 1108 -30.09 -14.42 -18.60
N LEU A 1109 -29.53 -13.57 -17.77
CA LEU A 1109 -28.69 -12.42 -18.15
C LEU A 1109 -27.20 -12.74 -18.17
#